data_AF-A0A1I8FUR0-F1
#
_entry.id   AF-A0A1I8FUR0-F1
#
_cell.length_a   1.000
_cell.length_b   1.000
_cell.length_c   1.000
_cell.angle_alpha   90.00
_cell.angle_beta   90.00
_cell.angle_gamma   90.00
#
_symmetry.space_group_name_H-M   'P 1'
#
loop_
_entity.id
_entity.type
_entity.pdbx_description
1 polymer ?
#
loop_
_entity_poly.entity_id
_entity_poly.type
_entity_poly.pdbx_seq_one_letter_code
_entity_poly.pdbx_strand_id
1 'polypeptide(L)'
;QIARLAFQGDFDQIRSLATPELVTCKDQNGRTVLMLTADTEFPSPWQSAKCIEYLLHLGADPFETTAGGDTAAHFAARRDNVRLLALLPFDAKWLQNVEGGSPLTEAVRSGSWRCAKHLLHLLRLRDRSSDKKKILNAESKSILSLARKEGRSGFAEIIERETRLVTSGYLTLTVTGLTEMEKALRRTLICAAMRGDVEEFQRLASCSNCDIPSSTGSTVLMDFVEVCDTGIDPELHASIRQRLIELSDVTAVDVLGNSCLHKAAAGLGSPADCEALIAAGASVNSLNSLHQTPLMLAVRRPQVVEQLLRLGADWTRQNCYGDDALDLADGLGCRETSALLSSYLTRRSLQLPIFTPASYRNFFEERIELSSLCSPFLKTWTCIRLLGRGGIGEVHEVETDRGVKCAVKTIKLPMQGGNAQSDLISNIDTIVQGERNLCFLRHRNIVKFIEICYSEPFTVVLFMELLDGQSLIKFINGKPLDELFIQRFTGQICSALSYMHSRKPPVLHRDINCNNIIVLRGDSEIKLIDFGLSVQLNRSVSHVSAYTPTPKGTLYFLAPELLGADESDTVKYSPESDVWAMGCTVYQMVTGTLPHGHCSNMLALANCLSLQGAPKLTRPVSRKLVNFYADCVAQNRRLRKSAAELLRHEFLLNT
;
A
#
# COMPACT_ATOMS: atom_id res chain seq x y z
N GLN A 1 32.76 -3.73 -4.27
CA GLN A 1 32.58 -4.97 -5.06
C GLN A 1 31.10 -5.31 -5.28
N ILE A 2 30.31 -5.48 -4.21
CA ILE A 2 28.87 -5.81 -4.31
C ILE A 2 28.11 -4.86 -5.24
N ALA A 3 28.30 -3.54 -5.11
CA ALA A 3 27.67 -2.55 -5.98
C ALA A 3 28.01 -2.73 -7.48
N ARG A 4 29.24 -3.12 -7.80
CA ARG A 4 29.68 -3.41 -9.18
C ARG A 4 29.00 -4.66 -9.72
N LEU A 5 28.91 -5.71 -8.91
CA LEU A 5 28.20 -6.94 -9.28
C LEU A 5 26.71 -6.68 -9.47
N ALA A 6 26.10 -5.85 -8.61
CA ALA A 6 24.70 -5.46 -8.71
C ALA A 6 24.41 -4.69 -9.99
N PHE A 7 25.31 -3.77 -10.35
CA PHE A 7 25.26 -3.07 -11.63
C PHE A 7 25.40 -4.03 -12.82
N GLN A 8 26.33 -5.00 -12.75
CA GLN A 8 26.55 -6.00 -13.80
C GLN A 8 25.44 -7.04 -13.91
N GLY A 9 24.55 -7.14 -12.91
CA GLY A 9 23.49 -8.14 -12.88
C GLY A 9 23.94 -9.54 -12.49
N ASP A 10 25.11 -9.70 -11.86
CA ASP A 10 25.64 -10.99 -11.42
C ASP A 10 25.01 -11.41 -10.08
N PHE A 11 23.79 -11.93 -10.17
CA PHE A 11 22.99 -12.31 -9.02
C PHE A 11 23.64 -13.43 -8.18
N ASP A 12 24.29 -14.40 -8.83
CA ASP A 12 24.88 -15.55 -8.14
C ASP A 12 26.06 -15.14 -7.26
N GLN A 13 26.94 -14.25 -7.76
CA GLN A 13 28.03 -13.73 -6.94
C GLN A 13 27.51 -12.85 -5.80
N ILE A 14 26.51 -11.99 -6.05
CA ILE A 14 25.93 -11.14 -4.98
C ILE A 14 25.32 -12.01 -3.88
N ARG A 15 24.57 -13.06 -4.25
CA ARG A 15 24.02 -14.00 -3.28
C ARG A 15 25.10 -14.64 -2.39
N SER A 16 26.26 -14.94 -2.96
CA SER A 16 27.36 -15.54 -2.20
C SER A 16 28.13 -14.55 -1.31
N LEU A 17 28.12 -13.25 -1.66
CA LEU A 17 28.98 -12.25 -1.04
C LEU A 17 28.25 -11.23 -0.16
N ALA A 18 26.98 -10.92 -0.46
CA ALA A 18 26.24 -9.87 0.24
C ALA A 18 25.63 -10.40 1.55
N THR A 19 25.87 -9.68 2.63
CA THR A 19 25.28 -9.92 3.96
C THR A 19 24.57 -8.66 4.47
N PRO A 20 23.63 -8.78 5.43
CA PRO A 20 22.95 -7.62 6.03
C PRO A 20 23.92 -6.54 6.57
N GLU A 21 25.05 -6.96 7.13
CA GLU A 21 26.08 -6.05 7.64
C GLU A 21 26.78 -5.32 6.50
N LEU A 22 27.10 -6.02 5.40
CA LEU A 22 27.79 -5.43 4.26
C LEU A 22 26.92 -4.47 3.46
N VAL A 23 25.61 -4.72 3.38
CA VAL A 23 24.69 -3.81 2.64
C VAL A 23 24.41 -2.51 3.38
N THR A 24 24.61 -2.50 4.70
CA THR A 24 24.48 -1.30 5.55
C THR A 24 25.80 -0.54 5.75
N CYS A 25 26.94 -1.14 5.38
CA CYS A 25 28.24 -0.48 5.41
C CYS A 25 28.30 0.76 4.48
N LYS A 26 29.06 1.76 4.92
CA LYS A 26 29.35 2.98 4.17
C LYS A 26 30.79 3.01 3.70
N ASP A 27 31.03 3.54 2.50
CA ASP A 27 32.39 3.85 2.03
C ASP A 27 32.96 5.09 2.74
N GLN A 28 34.19 5.46 2.39
CA GLN A 28 34.88 6.64 2.92
C GLN A 28 34.13 7.98 2.68
N ASN A 29 33.21 8.00 1.72
CA ASN A 29 32.39 9.17 1.38
C ASN A 29 30.98 9.08 1.99
N GLY A 30 30.73 8.11 2.88
CA GLY A 30 29.43 7.89 3.50
C GLY A 30 28.40 7.24 2.57
N ARG A 31 28.80 6.65 1.45
CA ARG A 31 27.89 6.04 0.48
C ARG A 31 27.60 4.58 0.80
N THR A 32 26.33 4.20 0.77
CA THR A 32 25.88 2.82 0.92
C THR A 32 26.03 2.03 -0.38
N VAL A 33 25.85 0.70 -0.33
CA VAL A 33 25.87 -0.15 -1.52
C VAL A 33 24.83 0.27 -2.57
N LEU A 34 23.65 0.75 -2.14
CA LEU A 34 22.62 1.26 -3.04
C LEU A 34 23.04 2.55 -3.73
N MET A 35 23.63 3.50 -3.01
CA MET A 35 24.15 4.74 -3.59
C MET A 35 25.27 4.45 -4.59
N LEU A 36 26.19 3.54 -4.24
CA LEU A 36 27.26 3.11 -5.14
C LEU A 36 26.74 2.40 -6.39
N THR A 37 25.66 1.64 -6.28
CA THR A 37 25.01 1.00 -7.43
C THR A 37 24.29 2.05 -8.29
N ALA A 38 23.71 3.07 -7.66
CA ALA A 38 23.05 4.18 -8.33
C ALA A 38 24.00 5.13 -9.06
N ASP A 39 25.21 5.34 -8.52
CA ASP A 39 26.25 6.23 -9.06
C ASP A 39 27.14 5.56 -10.13
N THR A 40 26.57 4.64 -10.91
CA THR A 40 27.24 3.97 -12.04
C THR A 40 26.72 4.51 -13.37
N GLU A 41 27.54 4.41 -14.41
CA GLU A 41 27.17 4.84 -15.77
C GLU A 41 26.17 3.86 -16.40
N PHE A 42 25.08 4.37 -16.99
CA PHE A 42 24.02 3.58 -17.66
C PHE A 42 24.43 3.25 -19.12
N PRO A 43 24.02 2.11 -19.74
CA PRO A 43 22.96 1.16 -19.35
C PRO A 43 23.40 -0.02 -18.49
N SER A 44 22.63 -0.31 -17.44
CA SER A 44 22.74 -1.57 -16.71
C SER A 44 21.94 -2.69 -17.41
N PRO A 45 22.41 -3.95 -17.38
CA PRO A 45 21.62 -5.10 -17.81
C PRO A 45 20.32 -5.23 -17.01
N TRP A 46 19.29 -5.86 -17.58
CA TRP A 46 18.00 -6.05 -16.90
C TRP A 46 18.11 -6.89 -15.62
N GLN A 47 19.10 -7.79 -15.54
CA GLN A 47 19.41 -8.61 -14.37
C GLN A 47 19.80 -7.76 -13.13
N SER A 48 20.22 -6.52 -13.33
CA SER A 48 20.54 -5.59 -12.23
C SER A 48 19.32 -5.32 -11.33
N ALA A 49 18.08 -5.38 -11.86
CA ALA A 49 16.87 -5.18 -11.06
C ALA A 49 16.76 -6.22 -9.94
N LYS A 50 16.93 -7.51 -10.27
CA LYS A 50 16.91 -8.63 -9.32
C LYS A 50 17.98 -8.47 -8.23
N CYS A 51 19.14 -7.95 -8.62
CA CYS A 51 20.24 -7.68 -7.69
C CYS A 51 19.88 -6.56 -6.71
N ILE A 52 19.30 -5.46 -7.21
CA ILE A 52 18.87 -4.31 -6.38
C ILE A 52 17.76 -4.72 -5.40
N GLU A 53 16.75 -5.47 -5.86
CA GLU A 53 15.68 -6.01 -5.01
C GLU A 53 16.24 -6.88 -3.88
N TYR A 54 17.22 -7.73 -4.18
CA TYR A 54 17.90 -8.56 -3.18
C TYR A 54 18.68 -7.73 -2.16
N LEU A 55 19.37 -6.67 -2.59
CA LEU A 55 20.07 -5.76 -1.67
C LEU A 55 19.09 -5.05 -0.72
N LEU A 56 17.96 -4.58 -1.22
CA LEU A 56 16.89 -3.99 -0.40
C LEU A 56 16.36 -5.00 0.63
N HIS A 57 16.13 -6.25 0.21
CA HIS A 57 15.68 -7.31 1.11
C HIS A 57 16.70 -7.65 2.21
N LEU A 58 18.00 -7.64 1.89
CA LEU A 58 19.06 -7.82 2.89
C LEU A 58 19.15 -6.68 3.92
N GLY A 59 18.38 -5.61 3.77
CA GLY A 59 18.34 -4.48 4.70
C GLY A 59 19.10 -3.25 4.23
N ALA A 60 19.41 -3.13 2.93
CA ALA A 60 19.94 -1.88 2.40
C ALA A 60 18.87 -0.78 2.53
N ASP A 61 19.13 0.24 3.35
CA ASP A 61 18.18 1.31 3.61
C ASP A 61 18.16 2.33 2.44
N PRO A 62 17.03 2.50 1.74
CA PRO A 62 16.91 3.47 0.64
C PRO A 62 16.79 4.93 1.11
N PHE A 63 16.58 5.17 2.41
CA PHE A 63 16.44 6.51 3.02
C PHE A 63 17.75 7.03 3.61
N GLU A 64 18.80 6.21 3.65
CA GLU A 64 20.12 6.63 4.09
C GLU A 64 20.65 7.78 3.22
N THR A 65 21.42 8.67 3.85
CA THR A 65 21.97 9.86 3.21
C THR A 65 23.48 9.94 3.37
N THR A 66 24.12 10.57 2.38
CA THR A 66 25.49 11.05 2.49
C THR A 66 25.57 12.32 3.36
N ALA A 67 26.77 12.82 3.64
CA ALA A 67 26.96 14.10 4.33
C ALA A 67 26.24 15.28 3.64
N GLY A 68 26.08 15.24 2.31
CA GLY A 68 25.35 16.23 1.53
C GLY A 68 23.83 16.05 1.54
N GLY A 69 23.30 15.04 2.22
CA GLY A 69 21.87 14.70 2.22
C GLY A 69 21.39 13.89 1.01
N ASP A 70 22.29 13.54 0.08
CA ASP A 70 21.92 12.75 -1.09
C ASP A 70 21.65 11.29 -0.73
N THR A 71 20.49 10.80 -1.18
CA THR A 71 20.06 9.39 -1.09
C THR A 71 20.40 8.62 -2.37
N ALA A 72 20.20 7.29 -2.38
CA ALA A 72 20.31 6.49 -3.60
C ALA A 72 19.40 7.00 -4.75
N ALA A 73 18.25 7.60 -4.43
CA ALA A 73 17.36 8.20 -5.43
C ALA A 73 18.00 9.43 -6.12
N HIS A 74 18.76 10.24 -5.39
CA HIS A 74 19.47 11.39 -5.97
C HIS A 74 20.55 10.94 -6.96
N PHE A 75 21.36 9.95 -6.58
CA PHE A 75 22.37 9.37 -7.47
C PHE A 75 21.74 8.75 -8.72
N ALA A 76 20.66 7.98 -8.56
CA ALA A 76 19.96 7.37 -9.70
C ALA A 76 19.37 8.44 -10.64
N ALA A 77 18.82 9.51 -10.06
CA ALA A 77 18.32 10.64 -10.82
C ALA A 77 19.43 11.35 -11.62
N ARG A 78 20.62 11.57 -11.05
CA ARG A 78 21.77 12.19 -11.75
C ARG A 78 22.31 11.33 -12.89
N ARG A 79 22.27 10.00 -12.75
CA ARG A 79 22.82 9.03 -13.72
C ARG A 79 21.80 8.52 -14.73
N ASP A 80 20.57 9.04 -14.74
CA ASP A 80 19.44 8.53 -15.55
C ASP A 80 19.15 7.03 -15.33
N ASN A 81 19.46 6.51 -14.14
CA ASN A 81 19.25 5.11 -13.77
C ASN A 81 17.80 4.88 -13.31
N VAL A 82 16.87 4.93 -14.27
CA VAL A 82 15.42 4.77 -14.01
C VAL A 82 15.07 3.41 -13.40
N ARG A 83 15.84 2.36 -13.71
CA ARG A 83 15.62 1.01 -13.17
C ARG A 83 15.82 0.95 -11.67
N LEU A 84 16.91 1.52 -11.16
CA LEU A 84 17.12 1.60 -9.71
C LEU A 84 16.08 2.53 -9.08
N LEU A 85 15.85 3.70 -9.69
CA LEU A 85 14.90 4.68 -9.16
C LEU A 85 13.50 4.08 -9.01
N ALA A 86 13.01 3.34 -10.01
CA ALA A 86 11.69 2.71 -10.00
C ALA A 86 11.52 1.70 -8.85
N LEU A 87 12.58 0.98 -8.47
CA LEU A 87 12.57 -0.02 -7.39
C LEU A 87 12.59 0.60 -5.98
N LEU A 88 13.03 1.85 -5.83
CA LEU A 88 13.06 2.50 -4.52
C LEU A 88 11.64 2.77 -3.99
N PRO A 89 11.43 2.92 -2.67
CA PRO A 89 10.15 3.38 -2.13
C PRO A 89 9.75 4.75 -2.67
N PHE A 90 8.45 5.04 -2.66
CA PHE A 90 7.93 6.34 -3.11
C PHE A 90 8.57 7.50 -2.34
N ASP A 91 8.56 7.45 -1.01
CA ASP A 91 9.01 8.58 -0.18
C ASP A 91 10.50 8.90 -0.39
N ALA A 92 11.33 7.90 -0.67
CA ALA A 92 12.75 8.08 -0.97
C ALA A 92 13.00 8.93 -2.24
N LYS A 93 12.03 8.96 -3.17
CA LYS A 93 12.09 9.73 -4.43
C LYS A 93 11.84 11.23 -4.26
N TRP A 94 11.42 11.67 -3.07
CA TRP A 94 11.01 13.05 -2.80
C TRP A 94 11.74 13.68 -1.61
N LEU A 95 12.71 12.98 -1.04
CA LEU A 95 13.58 13.56 -0.01
C LEU A 95 14.41 14.69 -0.61
N GLN A 96 14.58 15.77 0.14
CA GLN A 96 15.45 16.88 -0.25
C GLN A 96 16.84 16.68 0.37
N ASN A 97 17.88 16.94 -0.42
CA ASN A 97 19.25 17.02 0.09
C ASN A 97 19.48 18.34 0.86
N VAL A 98 20.71 18.55 1.35
CA VAL A 98 21.06 19.75 2.16
C VAL A 98 20.90 21.05 1.36
N GLU A 99 20.99 21.00 0.03
CA GLU A 99 20.77 22.15 -0.86
C GLU A 99 19.29 22.38 -1.18
N GLY A 100 18.38 21.56 -0.63
CA GLY A 100 16.94 21.60 -0.94
C GLY A 100 16.58 20.98 -2.29
N GLY A 101 17.51 20.31 -2.96
CA GLY A 101 17.26 19.62 -4.22
C GLY A 101 16.61 18.26 -3.98
N SER A 102 15.47 18.00 -4.64
CA SER A 102 14.87 16.67 -4.71
C SER A 102 15.48 15.85 -5.86
N PRO A 103 15.29 14.51 -5.92
CA PRO A 103 15.70 13.69 -7.05
C PRO A 103 15.16 14.21 -8.40
N LEU A 104 13.96 14.82 -8.43
CA LEU A 104 13.44 15.44 -9.65
C LEU A 104 14.28 16.66 -10.06
N THR A 105 14.68 17.50 -9.11
CA THR A 105 15.58 18.63 -9.35
C THR A 105 16.94 18.16 -9.89
N GLU A 106 17.50 17.09 -9.32
CA GLU A 106 18.76 16.50 -9.77
C GLU A 106 18.67 15.90 -11.19
N ALA A 107 17.56 15.23 -11.52
CA ALA A 107 17.31 14.72 -12.87
C ALA A 107 17.23 15.86 -13.89
N VAL A 108 16.49 16.92 -13.57
CA VAL A 108 16.36 18.10 -14.44
C VAL A 108 17.68 18.86 -14.56
N ARG A 109 18.53 18.89 -13.51
CA ARG A 109 19.86 19.49 -13.54
C ARG A 109 20.88 18.66 -14.33
N SER A 110 20.77 17.33 -14.30
CA SER A 110 21.72 16.42 -14.98
C SER A 110 21.30 16.05 -16.40
N GLY A 111 20.03 16.27 -16.75
CA GLY A 111 19.50 16.05 -18.10
C GLY A 111 18.96 14.63 -18.27
N SER A 112 18.61 14.01 -17.16
CA SER A 112 18.20 12.62 -17.04
C SER A 112 16.70 12.50 -17.30
N TRP A 113 16.35 12.44 -18.59
CA TRP A 113 14.96 12.48 -19.04
C TRP A 113 14.13 11.30 -18.53
N ARG A 114 14.69 10.09 -18.46
CA ARG A 114 13.93 8.89 -18.05
C ARG A 114 13.54 8.99 -16.58
N CYS A 115 14.50 9.34 -15.73
CA CYS A 115 14.24 9.55 -14.30
C CYS A 115 13.24 10.69 -14.06
N ALA A 116 13.38 11.82 -14.75
CA ALA A 116 12.47 12.95 -14.58
C ALA A 116 11.03 12.60 -15.00
N LYS A 117 10.87 11.92 -16.14
CA LYS A 117 9.55 11.47 -16.62
C LYS A 117 8.91 10.48 -15.65
N HIS A 118 9.66 9.49 -15.18
CA HIS A 118 9.21 8.54 -14.17
C HIS A 118 8.67 9.26 -12.93
N LEU A 119 9.43 10.23 -12.41
CA LEU A 119 9.02 11.00 -11.23
C LEU A 119 7.77 11.85 -11.49
N LEU A 120 7.70 12.55 -12.62
CA LEU A 120 6.54 13.37 -12.99
C LEU A 120 5.28 12.50 -13.20
N HIS A 121 5.43 11.34 -13.85
CA HIS A 121 4.35 10.38 -14.05
C HIS A 121 3.83 9.80 -12.73
N LEU A 122 4.73 9.48 -11.79
CA LEU A 122 4.34 9.05 -10.43
C LEU A 122 3.49 10.10 -9.70
N LEU A 123 3.77 11.40 -9.90
CA LEU A 123 2.97 12.48 -9.32
C LEU A 123 1.58 12.58 -9.96
N ARG A 124 1.44 12.26 -11.26
CA ARG A 124 0.14 12.24 -11.95
C ARG A 124 -0.83 11.22 -11.36
N LEU A 125 -0.32 10.05 -10.96
CA LEU A 125 -1.13 8.95 -10.44
C LEU A 125 -1.62 9.17 -8.99
N ARG A 126 -0.94 10.04 -8.22
CA ARG A 126 -1.23 10.26 -6.79
C ARG A 126 -2.30 11.33 -6.55
N ASP A 127 -3.40 11.32 -7.32
CA ASP A 127 -4.47 12.34 -7.23
C ASP A 127 -5.36 12.18 -5.97
N ARG A 128 -4.74 12.21 -4.79
CA ARG A 128 -5.38 12.25 -3.47
C ARG A 128 -4.56 13.12 -2.51
N SER A 129 -5.20 14.18 -2.01
CA SER A 129 -4.80 15.07 -0.91
C SER A 129 -3.79 16.20 -1.20
N SER A 130 -3.78 17.19 -0.29
CA SER A 130 -3.03 18.45 -0.26
C SER A 130 -1.55 18.42 -0.64
N ASP A 131 -0.94 17.24 -0.77
CA ASP A 131 0.50 17.06 -0.95
C ASP A 131 0.94 17.22 -2.41
N LYS A 132 0.12 16.87 -3.42
CA LYS A 132 0.39 17.21 -4.84
C LYS A 132 0.50 18.74 -5.00
N LYS A 133 -0.41 19.51 -4.38
CA LYS A 133 -0.34 20.97 -4.40
C LYS A 133 0.85 21.52 -3.60
N LYS A 134 1.26 20.90 -2.49
CA LYS A 134 2.42 21.37 -1.71
C LYS A 134 3.75 21.09 -2.39
N ILE A 135 3.97 19.84 -2.82
CA ILE A 135 5.21 19.40 -3.47
C ILE A 135 5.32 20.06 -4.85
N LEU A 136 4.27 19.97 -5.67
CA LEU A 136 4.30 20.51 -7.03
C LEU A 136 4.24 22.03 -7.03
N ASN A 137 3.45 22.75 -6.23
CA ASN A 137 3.36 24.22 -6.40
C ASN A 137 4.59 24.98 -5.91
N ALA A 138 5.29 24.47 -4.89
CA ALA A 138 6.53 25.08 -4.39
C ALA A 138 7.74 24.66 -5.26
N GLU A 139 7.87 23.37 -5.60
CA GLU A 139 8.99 22.88 -6.40
C GLU A 139 8.81 23.14 -7.91
N SER A 140 7.61 23.07 -8.49
CA SER A 140 7.44 23.21 -9.96
C SER A 140 7.89 24.56 -10.48
N LYS A 141 7.63 25.67 -9.76
CA LYS A 141 8.10 26.99 -10.18
C LYS A 141 9.63 27.04 -10.17
N SER A 142 10.24 26.46 -9.15
CA SER A 142 11.70 26.34 -9.02
C SER A 142 12.28 25.48 -10.15
N ILE A 143 11.74 24.29 -10.37
CA ILE A 143 12.19 23.34 -11.40
C ILE A 143 11.93 23.86 -12.81
N LEU A 144 10.81 24.56 -13.07
CA LEU A 144 10.54 25.21 -14.36
C LEU A 144 11.54 26.33 -14.64
N SER A 145 11.82 27.17 -13.65
CA SER A 145 12.84 28.21 -13.77
C SER A 145 14.24 27.62 -13.98
N LEU A 146 14.57 26.52 -13.30
CA LEU A 146 15.82 25.78 -13.51
C LEU A 146 15.90 25.22 -14.93
N ALA A 147 14.86 24.53 -15.41
CA ALA A 147 14.81 23.98 -16.76
C ALA A 147 15.00 25.09 -17.82
N ARG A 148 14.35 26.24 -17.64
CA ARG A 148 14.49 27.39 -18.55
C ARG A 148 15.90 28.00 -18.48
N LYS A 149 16.46 28.16 -17.27
CA LYS A 149 17.82 28.69 -17.06
C LYS A 149 18.89 27.81 -17.71
N GLU A 150 18.72 26.49 -17.62
CA GLU A 150 19.62 25.48 -18.19
C GLU A 150 19.39 25.25 -19.69
N GLY A 151 18.50 26.01 -20.36
CA GLY A 151 18.23 25.89 -21.79
C GLY A 151 17.43 24.63 -22.19
N ARG A 152 16.73 24.01 -21.24
CA ARG A 152 16.06 22.70 -21.39
C ARG A 152 14.56 22.86 -21.68
N SER A 153 14.23 23.43 -22.84
CA SER A 153 12.85 23.75 -23.23
C SER A 153 11.91 22.54 -23.19
N GLY A 154 12.33 21.37 -23.68
CA GLY A 154 11.47 20.19 -23.67
C GLY A 154 11.18 19.64 -22.27
N PHE A 155 12.05 19.87 -21.27
CA PHE A 155 11.72 19.55 -19.87
C PHE A 155 10.65 20.49 -19.35
N ALA A 156 10.75 21.79 -19.66
CA ALA A 156 9.73 22.76 -19.28
C ALA A 156 8.36 22.40 -19.87
N GLU A 157 8.30 21.96 -21.13
CA GLU A 157 7.05 21.48 -21.76
C GLU A 157 6.43 20.29 -21.00
N ILE A 158 7.23 19.29 -20.63
CA ILE A 158 6.73 18.12 -19.88
C ILE A 158 6.22 18.56 -18.51
N ILE A 159 6.99 19.37 -17.77
CA ILE A 159 6.61 19.81 -16.43
C ILE A 159 5.31 20.64 -16.49
N GLU A 160 5.22 21.59 -17.42
CA GLU A 160 4.01 22.38 -17.64
C GLU A 160 2.81 21.51 -17.99
N ARG A 161 2.99 20.48 -18.83
CA ARG A 161 1.91 19.53 -19.13
C ARG A 161 1.50 18.75 -17.88
N GLU A 162 2.42 18.08 -17.21
CA GLU A 162 2.11 17.23 -16.05
C GLU A 162 1.51 18.02 -14.87
N THR A 163 1.85 19.31 -14.74
CA THR A 163 1.20 20.20 -13.76
C THR A 163 -0.26 20.52 -14.10
N ARG A 164 -0.65 20.54 -15.38
CA ARG A 164 -2.04 20.72 -15.84
C ARG A 164 -2.85 19.43 -15.82
N LEU A 165 -2.21 18.27 -15.96
CA LEU A 165 -2.91 17.00 -16.03
C LEU A 165 -3.54 16.62 -14.69
N VAL A 166 -4.80 16.19 -14.78
CA VAL A 166 -5.62 15.73 -13.65
C VAL A 166 -6.19 14.35 -13.99
N THR A 167 -6.13 13.44 -13.04
CA THR A 167 -6.67 12.09 -13.20
C THR A 167 -7.98 12.04 -12.43
N SER A 168 -9.11 11.92 -13.13
CA SER A 168 -10.41 11.89 -12.47
C SER A 168 -10.53 10.68 -11.52
N GLY A 169 -11.19 10.90 -10.39
CA GLY A 169 -11.46 9.84 -9.42
C GLY A 169 -12.24 8.65 -10.01
N TYR A 170 -12.32 7.58 -9.21
CA TYR A 170 -12.79 6.20 -9.50
C TYR A 170 -14.01 6.00 -10.43
N LEU A 171 -14.82 7.02 -10.70
CA LEU A 171 -16.03 6.92 -11.51
C LEU A 171 -15.80 7.01 -13.03
N THR A 172 -14.78 7.74 -13.49
CA THR A 172 -14.54 7.90 -14.93
C THR A 172 -13.20 7.36 -15.40
N LEU A 173 -12.20 7.22 -14.52
CA LEU A 173 -10.86 6.70 -14.85
C LEU A 173 -10.28 7.38 -16.09
N THR A 174 -10.30 8.72 -16.14
CA THR A 174 -9.78 9.47 -17.27
C THR A 174 -8.73 10.50 -16.89
N VAL A 175 -7.78 10.71 -17.81
CA VAL A 175 -6.82 11.81 -17.77
C VAL A 175 -7.40 13.01 -18.53
N THR A 176 -7.43 14.16 -17.86
CA THR A 176 -7.92 15.43 -18.40
C THR A 176 -6.86 16.53 -18.27
N GLY A 177 -7.03 17.66 -18.96
CA GLY A 177 -6.08 18.79 -18.93
C GLY A 177 -5.14 18.91 -20.13
N LEU A 178 -5.25 18.00 -21.11
CA LEU A 178 -4.56 18.12 -22.41
C LEU A 178 -5.20 19.20 -23.28
N THR A 179 -4.36 20.00 -23.94
CA THR A 179 -4.77 20.95 -24.97
C THR A 179 -5.17 20.25 -26.27
N GLU A 180 -5.98 20.90 -27.12
CA GLU A 180 -6.35 20.34 -28.42
C GLU A 180 -5.14 20.12 -29.34
N MET A 181 -4.11 20.97 -29.22
CA MET A 181 -2.85 20.80 -29.95
C MET A 181 -2.09 19.54 -29.51
N GLU A 182 -1.99 19.27 -28.20
CA GLU A 182 -1.36 18.05 -27.68
C GLU A 182 -2.13 16.79 -28.10
N LYS A 183 -3.47 16.84 -28.07
CA LYS A 183 -4.33 15.74 -28.55
C LYS A 183 -4.17 15.50 -30.06
N ALA A 184 -4.05 16.57 -30.86
CA ALA A 184 -3.82 16.45 -32.29
C ALA A 184 -2.43 15.87 -32.58
N LEU A 185 -1.39 16.38 -31.92
CA LEU A 185 -0.02 15.90 -32.05
C LEU A 185 0.09 14.41 -31.69
N ARG A 186 -0.51 13.99 -30.57
CA ARG A 186 -0.54 12.58 -30.17
C ARG A 186 -1.18 11.70 -31.23
N ARG A 187 -2.33 12.12 -31.78
CA ARG A 187 -3.05 11.38 -32.83
C ARG A 187 -2.18 11.23 -34.09
N THR A 188 -1.55 12.30 -34.55
CA THR A 188 -0.68 12.22 -35.74
C THR A 188 0.54 11.33 -35.48
N LEU A 189 1.16 11.45 -34.30
CA LEU A 189 2.33 10.66 -33.93
C LEU A 189 2.03 9.16 -33.88
N ILE A 190 0.95 8.75 -33.20
CA ILE A 190 0.57 7.32 -33.15
C ILE A 190 0.15 6.82 -34.54
N CYS A 191 -0.56 7.62 -35.34
CA CYS A 191 -0.93 7.24 -36.70
C CYS A 191 0.29 7.08 -37.63
N ALA A 192 1.34 7.90 -37.46
CA ALA A 192 2.59 7.75 -38.22
C ALA A 192 3.31 6.45 -37.83
N ALA A 193 3.43 6.19 -36.52
CA ALA A 193 4.01 4.95 -36.00
C ALA A 193 3.25 3.70 -36.49
N MET A 194 1.92 3.72 -36.43
CA MET A 194 1.05 2.60 -36.83
C MET A 194 0.95 2.37 -38.33
N ARG A 195 1.32 3.36 -39.16
CA ARG A 195 1.38 3.22 -40.63
C ARG A 195 2.79 2.85 -41.12
N GLY A 196 3.78 2.85 -40.23
CA GLY A 196 5.19 2.65 -40.62
C GLY A 196 5.79 3.85 -41.35
N ASP A 197 5.21 5.04 -41.23
CA ASP A 197 5.75 6.26 -41.85
C ASP A 197 6.90 6.79 -41.00
N VAL A 198 8.11 6.29 -41.28
CA VAL A 198 9.32 6.62 -40.49
C VAL A 198 9.70 8.09 -40.62
N GLU A 199 9.54 8.71 -41.78
CA GLU A 199 9.90 10.12 -41.98
C GLU A 199 8.97 11.03 -41.18
N GLU A 200 7.66 10.80 -41.26
CA GLU A 200 6.68 11.54 -40.46
C GLU A 200 6.89 11.28 -38.96
N PHE A 201 7.11 10.03 -38.57
CA PHE A 201 7.37 9.66 -37.19
C PHE A 201 8.64 10.33 -36.64
N GLN A 202 9.76 10.28 -37.34
CA GLN A 202 11.03 10.88 -36.89
C GLN A 202 10.94 12.40 -36.78
N ARG A 203 10.20 13.06 -37.70
CA ARG A 203 9.98 14.51 -37.65
C ARG A 203 9.13 14.93 -36.45
N LEU A 204 8.18 14.09 -36.03
CA LEU A 204 7.27 14.38 -34.93
C LEU A 204 7.84 13.94 -33.58
N ALA A 205 8.45 12.76 -33.47
CA ALA A 205 8.81 12.13 -32.21
C ALA A 205 9.91 12.89 -31.44
N SER A 206 9.61 13.24 -30.20
CA SER A 206 10.55 13.89 -29.28
C SER A 206 10.41 13.36 -27.86
N CYS A 207 11.43 13.61 -27.02
CA CYS A 207 11.34 13.33 -25.58
C CYS A 207 10.17 14.08 -24.92
N SER A 208 9.70 15.21 -25.46
CA SER A 208 8.60 15.96 -24.85
C SER A 208 7.21 15.43 -25.23
N ASN A 209 7.05 14.73 -26.36
CA ASN A 209 5.72 14.37 -26.88
C ASN A 209 5.38 12.87 -26.96
N CYS A 210 6.37 11.97 -26.87
CA CYS A 210 6.10 10.52 -26.95
C CYS A 210 5.31 9.99 -25.74
N ASP A 211 5.31 10.72 -24.62
CA ASP A 211 4.57 10.34 -23.40
C ASP A 211 3.25 11.09 -23.22
N ILE A 212 2.73 11.76 -24.25
CA ILE A 212 1.40 12.38 -24.17
C ILE A 212 0.34 11.28 -23.95
N PRO A 213 -0.37 11.29 -22.81
CA PRO A 213 -1.31 10.22 -22.49
C PRO A 213 -2.58 10.28 -23.33
N SER A 214 -3.24 9.14 -23.51
CA SER A 214 -4.64 9.09 -23.97
C SER A 214 -5.59 9.53 -22.85
N SER A 215 -6.89 9.53 -23.14
CA SER A 215 -7.92 9.68 -22.11
C SER A 215 -7.84 8.59 -21.02
N THR A 216 -7.30 7.41 -21.31
CA THR A 216 -7.11 6.32 -20.34
C THR A 216 -5.73 6.34 -19.67
N GLY A 217 -4.90 7.36 -19.94
CA GLY A 217 -3.54 7.45 -19.41
C GLY A 217 -2.49 6.63 -20.18
N SER A 218 -2.88 5.96 -21.27
CA SER A 218 -1.98 5.17 -22.11
C SER A 218 -1.02 6.05 -22.91
N THR A 219 0.28 5.75 -22.91
CA THR A 219 1.28 6.48 -23.70
C THR A 219 1.28 6.03 -25.17
N VAL A 220 2.01 6.74 -26.04
CA VAL A 220 2.17 6.33 -27.45
C VAL A 220 2.85 4.96 -27.55
N LEU A 221 3.85 4.72 -26.70
CA LEU A 221 4.54 3.43 -26.63
C LEU A 221 3.60 2.30 -26.19
N MET A 222 2.74 2.53 -25.19
CA MET A 222 1.75 1.53 -24.75
C MET A 222 0.79 1.15 -25.86
N ASP A 223 0.21 2.14 -26.56
CA ASP A 223 -0.70 1.89 -27.68
C ASP A 223 0.04 1.15 -28.81
N PHE A 224 1.29 1.52 -29.09
CA PHE A 224 2.13 0.90 -30.13
C PHE A 224 2.38 -0.59 -29.88
N VAL A 225 2.69 -0.98 -28.64
CA VAL A 225 2.95 -2.39 -28.30
C VAL A 225 1.69 -3.22 -28.03
N GLU A 226 0.54 -2.58 -27.81
CA GLU A 226 -0.75 -3.26 -27.58
C GLU A 226 -1.40 -3.73 -28.89
N VAL A 227 -1.27 -2.96 -29.97
CA VAL A 227 -2.02 -3.17 -31.23
C VAL A 227 -1.47 -4.34 -32.06
N CYS A 228 -2.41 -5.05 -32.69
CA CYS A 228 -2.22 -6.21 -33.56
C CYS A 228 -1.71 -5.85 -34.95
N ASP A 229 -0.79 -6.65 -35.49
CA ASP A 229 -0.40 -6.76 -36.92
C ASP A 229 -0.69 -5.51 -37.76
N THR A 230 0.23 -4.55 -37.69
CA THR A 230 0.12 -3.28 -38.40
C THR A 230 0.25 -3.44 -39.92
N GLY A 231 0.53 -4.66 -40.42
CA GLY A 231 0.93 -4.89 -41.81
C GLY A 231 2.27 -4.24 -42.16
N ILE A 232 2.98 -3.70 -41.17
CA ILE A 232 4.30 -3.08 -41.30
C ILE A 232 5.35 -4.18 -41.35
N ASP A 233 6.37 -3.94 -42.17
CA ASP A 233 7.58 -4.75 -42.18
C ASP A 233 8.17 -4.93 -40.75
N PRO A 234 8.50 -6.16 -40.32
CA PRO A 234 9.01 -6.42 -38.97
C PRO A 234 10.26 -5.62 -38.58
N GLU A 235 11.17 -5.32 -39.52
CA GLU A 235 12.36 -4.52 -39.25
C GLU A 235 11.98 -3.05 -39.01
N LEU A 236 11.04 -2.54 -39.79
CA LEU A 236 10.53 -1.18 -39.64
C LEU A 236 9.78 -1.00 -38.31
N HIS A 237 8.95 -1.99 -37.94
CA HIS A 237 8.29 -2.02 -36.64
C HIS A 237 9.30 -2.03 -35.49
N ALA A 238 10.36 -2.84 -35.60
CA ALA A 238 11.44 -2.89 -34.61
C ALA A 238 12.19 -1.55 -34.51
N SER A 239 12.42 -0.87 -35.63
CA SER A 239 13.07 0.46 -35.66
C SER A 239 12.22 1.53 -34.97
N ILE A 240 10.92 1.61 -35.28
CA ILE A 240 9.99 2.54 -34.64
C ILE A 240 9.87 2.24 -33.14
N ARG A 241 9.75 0.96 -32.75
CA ARG A 241 9.75 0.53 -31.35
C ARG A 241 10.98 1.01 -30.60
N GLN A 242 12.17 0.74 -31.15
CA GLN A 242 13.42 1.10 -30.51
C GLN A 242 13.50 2.60 -30.30
N ARG A 243 13.07 3.37 -31.30
CA ARG A 243 13.03 4.82 -31.20
C ARG A 243 12.01 5.33 -30.18
N LEU A 244 10.83 4.71 -30.09
CA LEU A 244 9.86 5.02 -29.04
C LEU A 244 10.42 4.71 -27.65
N ILE A 245 11.06 3.55 -27.46
CA ILE A 245 11.68 3.16 -26.19
C ILE A 245 12.77 4.16 -25.76
N GLU A 246 13.55 4.69 -26.70
CA GLU A 246 14.56 5.72 -26.41
C GLU A 246 13.95 7.05 -25.95
N LEU A 247 12.80 7.41 -26.52
CA LEU A 247 12.16 8.70 -26.32
C LEU A 247 11.07 8.69 -25.24
N SER A 248 10.56 7.54 -24.82
CA SER A 248 9.45 7.40 -23.87
C SER A 248 9.87 6.93 -22.48
N ASP A 249 8.96 7.14 -21.52
CA ASP A 249 9.04 6.49 -20.21
C ASP A 249 8.45 5.07 -20.26
N VAL A 250 9.33 4.07 -20.29
CA VAL A 250 8.95 2.64 -20.27
C VAL A 250 8.34 2.19 -18.94
N THR A 251 8.50 2.99 -17.87
CA THR A 251 7.96 2.71 -16.54
C THR A 251 6.59 3.34 -16.29
N ALA A 252 6.09 4.11 -17.25
CA ALA A 252 4.75 4.67 -17.20
C ALA A 252 3.70 3.56 -17.03
N VAL A 253 2.60 3.93 -16.38
CA VAL A 253 1.40 3.10 -16.22
C VAL A 253 0.14 3.89 -16.57
N ASP A 254 -0.87 3.21 -17.11
CA ASP A 254 -2.19 3.80 -17.37
C ASP A 254 -3.01 3.98 -16.07
N VAL A 255 -4.25 4.45 -16.18
CA VAL A 255 -5.15 4.64 -15.02
C VAL A 255 -5.52 3.33 -14.30
N LEU A 256 -5.32 2.19 -14.94
CA LEU A 256 -5.53 0.85 -14.38
C LEU A 256 -4.22 0.25 -13.85
N GLY A 257 -3.13 1.00 -13.85
CA GLY A 257 -1.82 0.54 -13.41
C GLY A 257 -1.13 -0.39 -14.41
N ASN A 258 -1.63 -0.56 -15.63
CA ASN A 258 -0.96 -1.38 -16.64
C ASN A 258 0.28 -0.64 -17.15
N SER A 259 1.44 -1.28 -17.04
CA SER A 259 2.68 -0.81 -17.64
C SER A 259 2.76 -1.13 -19.13
N CYS A 260 3.75 -0.55 -19.83
CA CYS A 260 4.08 -0.92 -21.21
C CYS A 260 4.24 -2.44 -21.39
N LEU A 261 4.80 -3.12 -20.39
CA LEU A 261 4.99 -4.58 -20.44
C LEU A 261 3.68 -5.35 -20.26
N HIS A 262 2.73 -4.87 -19.46
CA HIS A 262 1.38 -5.46 -19.40
C HIS A 262 0.69 -5.36 -20.75
N LYS A 263 0.82 -4.21 -21.42
CA LYS A 263 0.25 -3.96 -22.75
C LYS A 263 0.86 -4.87 -23.81
N ALA A 264 2.19 -4.99 -23.84
CA ALA A 264 2.89 -5.90 -24.75
C ALA A 264 2.54 -7.39 -24.50
N ALA A 265 2.41 -7.78 -23.22
CA ALA A 265 2.09 -9.15 -22.83
C ALA A 265 0.63 -9.55 -23.13
N ALA A 266 -0.33 -8.64 -22.86
CA ALA A 266 -1.76 -8.86 -23.08
C ALA A 266 -2.17 -8.71 -24.55
N GLY A 267 -1.50 -7.82 -25.29
CA GLY A 267 -1.74 -7.60 -26.71
C GLY A 267 -1.21 -8.75 -27.58
N LEU A 268 -1.05 -8.49 -28.88
CA LEU A 268 -0.40 -9.43 -29.81
C LEU A 268 1.09 -9.13 -30.05
N GLY A 269 1.70 -8.23 -29.25
CA GLY A 269 3.11 -7.84 -29.36
C GLY A 269 4.08 -9.03 -29.34
N SER A 270 5.16 -8.96 -30.10
CA SER A 270 6.19 -10.00 -30.21
C SER A 270 6.92 -10.25 -28.88
N PRO A 271 7.49 -11.45 -28.65
CA PRO A 271 8.40 -11.69 -27.53
C PRO A 271 9.58 -10.70 -27.48
N ALA A 272 10.01 -10.19 -28.63
CA ALA A 272 11.04 -9.17 -28.76
C ALA A 272 10.62 -7.80 -28.18
N ASP A 273 9.33 -7.47 -28.20
CA ASP A 273 8.81 -6.25 -27.56
C ASP A 273 8.99 -6.32 -26.04
N CYS A 274 8.67 -7.47 -25.44
CA CYS A 274 8.84 -7.69 -24.02
C CYS A 274 10.32 -7.59 -23.60
N GLU A 275 11.22 -8.19 -24.39
CA GLU A 275 12.66 -8.13 -24.15
C GLU A 275 13.21 -6.70 -24.25
N ALA A 276 12.85 -5.97 -25.31
CA ALA A 276 13.28 -4.59 -25.50
C ALA A 276 12.80 -3.67 -24.37
N LEU A 277 11.55 -3.84 -23.92
CA LEU A 277 10.99 -3.08 -22.80
C LEU A 277 11.71 -3.37 -21.47
N ILE A 278 11.98 -4.64 -21.18
CA ILE A 278 12.69 -5.06 -19.96
C ILE A 278 14.14 -4.57 -19.97
N ALA A 279 14.83 -4.67 -21.12
CA ALA A 279 16.16 -4.13 -21.34
C ALA A 279 16.23 -2.61 -21.13
N ALA A 280 15.16 -1.89 -21.49
CA ALA A 280 15.03 -0.45 -21.29
C ALA A 280 14.66 -0.04 -19.86
N GLY A 281 14.24 -0.97 -19.00
CA GLY A 281 13.95 -0.71 -17.58
C GLY A 281 12.52 -0.99 -17.13
N ALA A 282 11.66 -1.54 -17.99
CA ALA A 282 10.35 -2.01 -17.55
C ALA A 282 10.51 -3.17 -16.56
N SER A 283 9.80 -3.12 -15.42
CA SER A 283 9.86 -4.21 -14.45
C SER A 283 9.02 -5.41 -14.95
N VAL A 284 9.68 -6.57 -15.00
CA VAL A 284 9.09 -7.85 -15.40
C VAL A 284 8.00 -8.31 -14.43
N ASN A 285 8.08 -7.86 -13.17
CA ASN A 285 7.18 -8.22 -12.08
C ASN A 285 6.31 -7.05 -11.61
N SER A 286 6.15 -6.01 -12.43
CA SER A 286 5.20 -4.93 -12.16
C SER A 286 3.80 -5.48 -11.94
N LEU A 287 3.03 -4.81 -11.08
CA LEU A 287 1.66 -5.17 -10.76
C LEU A 287 0.73 -4.05 -11.22
N ASN A 288 -0.34 -4.40 -11.95
CA ASN A 288 -1.43 -3.47 -12.23
C ASN A 288 -2.40 -3.36 -11.04
N SER A 289 -3.50 -2.59 -11.18
CA SER A 289 -4.51 -2.42 -10.13
C SER A 289 -5.22 -3.72 -9.71
N LEU A 290 -5.13 -4.79 -10.50
CA LEU A 290 -5.64 -6.13 -10.17
C LEU A 290 -4.54 -7.07 -9.64
N HIS A 291 -3.35 -6.54 -9.40
CA HIS A 291 -2.14 -7.27 -9.04
C HIS A 291 -1.76 -8.36 -10.04
N GLN A 292 -2.18 -8.20 -11.29
CA GLN A 292 -1.73 -9.09 -12.34
C GLN A 292 -0.32 -8.68 -12.73
N THR A 293 0.55 -9.67 -12.95
CA THR A 293 1.84 -9.48 -13.60
C THR A 293 1.68 -9.54 -15.12
N PRO A 294 2.65 -9.04 -15.90
CA PRO A 294 2.67 -9.28 -17.34
C PRO A 294 2.63 -10.78 -17.70
N LEU A 295 3.25 -11.64 -16.89
CA LEU A 295 3.22 -13.10 -17.08
C LEU A 295 1.79 -13.66 -17.03
N MET A 296 0.97 -13.19 -16.08
CA MET A 296 -0.43 -13.60 -15.94
C MET A 296 -1.29 -13.15 -17.12
N LEU A 297 -1.01 -11.98 -17.70
CA LEU A 297 -1.72 -11.52 -18.89
C LEU A 297 -1.28 -12.26 -20.16
N ALA A 298 -0.07 -12.81 -20.17
CA ALA A 298 0.50 -13.55 -21.29
C ALA A 298 0.05 -15.03 -21.37
N VAL A 299 -0.73 -15.58 -20.43
CA VAL A 299 -0.98 -17.03 -20.32
C VAL A 299 -1.53 -17.70 -21.58
N ARG A 300 -2.23 -16.95 -22.45
CA ARG A 300 -2.72 -17.42 -23.75
C ARG A 300 -1.66 -17.47 -24.85
N ARG A 301 -0.42 -17.08 -24.55
CA ARG A 301 0.68 -16.82 -25.48
C ARG A 301 1.97 -17.52 -25.01
N PRO A 302 2.12 -18.83 -25.27
CA PRO A 302 3.23 -19.63 -24.75
C PRO A 302 4.62 -19.05 -25.03
N GLN A 303 4.84 -18.47 -26.22
CA GLN A 303 6.13 -17.88 -26.60
C GLN A 303 6.49 -16.64 -25.76
N VAL A 304 5.49 -15.83 -25.39
CA VAL A 304 5.67 -14.66 -24.53
C VAL A 304 5.87 -15.09 -23.09
N VAL A 305 5.12 -16.09 -22.62
CA VAL A 305 5.31 -16.69 -21.28
C VAL A 305 6.73 -17.22 -21.15
N GLU A 306 7.22 -18.00 -22.11
CA GLU A 306 8.58 -18.53 -22.09
C GLU A 306 9.62 -17.40 -22.03
N GLN A 307 9.44 -16.36 -22.84
CA GLN A 307 10.36 -15.23 -22.85
C GLN A 307 10.35 -14.46 -21.52
N LEU A 308 9.17 -14.19 -20.94
CA LEU A 308 9.04 -13.53 -19.65
C LEU A 308 9.69 -14.36 -18.52
N LEU A 309 9.49 -15.69 -18.52
CA LEU A 309 10.15 -16.59 -17.56
C LEU A 309 11.68 -16.57 -17.69
N ARG A 310 12.21 -16.57 -18.93
CA ARG A 310 13.66 -16.42 -19.20
C ARG A 310 14.21 -15.08 -18.69
N LEU A 311 13.40 -14.03 -18.79
CA LEU A 311 13.73 -12.68 -18.31
C LEU A 311 13.45 -12.47 -16.81
N GLY A 312 13.15 -13.54 -16.06
CA GLY A 312 13.03 -13.50 -14.61
C GLY A 312 11.65 -13.14 -14.08
N ALA A 313 10.58 -13.35 -14.86
CA ALA A 313 9.21 -13.26 -14.37
C ALA A 313 8.98 -14.25 -13.22
N ASP A 314 8.39 -13.74 -12.14
CA ASP A 314 8.04 -14.51 -10.96
C ASP A 314 6.68 -15.18 -11.18
N TRP A 315 6.72 -16.47 -11.49
CA TRP A 315 5.53 -17.30 -11.70
C TRP A 315 4.79 -17.65 -10.40
N THR A 316 5.36 -17.34 -9.23
CA THR A 316 4.73 -17.62 -7.93
C THR A 316 3.85 -16.47 -7.45
N ARG A 317 3.90 -15.32 -8.12
CA ARG A 317 3.02 -14.20 -7.78
C ARG A 317 1.59 -14.60 -8.01
N GLN A 318 0.73 -14.11 -7.13
CA GLN A 318 -0.70 -14.26 -7.25
C GLN A 318 -1.32 -12.91 -7.54
N ASN A 319 -2.31 -12.93 -8.43
CA ASN A 319 -3.15 -11.77 -8.64
C ASN A 319 -4.03 -11.54 -7.40
N CYS A 320 -4.84 -10.51 -7.44
CA CYS A 320 -5.68 -10.19 -6.29
C CYS A 320 -6.81 -11.21 -6.01
N TYR A 321 -7.01 -12.19 -6.90
CA TYR A 321 -7.92 -13.33 -6.76
C TYR A 321 -7.25 -14.53 -6.10
N GLY A 322 -5.92 -14.50 -5.91
CA GLY A 322 -5.14 -15.63 -5.40
C GLY A 322 -4.65 -16.58 -6.49
N ASP A 323 -4.97 -16.33 -7.76
CA ASP A 323 -4.51 -17.16 -8.87
C ASP A 323 -3.10 -16.76 -9.28
N ASP A 324 -2.22 -17.74 -9.43
CA ASP A 324 -0.94 -17.56 -10.10
C ASP A 324 -1.06 -17.73 -11.64
N ALA A 325 0.06 -17.63 -12.35
CA ALA A 325 0.04 -17.77 -13.81
C ALA A 325 -0.37 -19.18 -14.27
N LEU A 326 -0.12 -20.22 -13.48
CA LEU A 326 -0.49 -21.60 -13.79
C LEU A 326 -1.98 -21.82 -13.56
N ASP A 327 -2.52 -21.34 -12.43
CA ASP A 327 -3.95 -21.38 -12.13
C ASP A 327 -4.78 -20.73 -13.27
N LEU A 328 -4.32 -19.57 -13.75
CA LEU A 328 -4.93 -18.87 -14.89
C LEU A 328 -4.81 -19.66 -16.20
N ALA A 329 -3.66 -20.29 -16.46
CA ALA A 329 -3.46 -21.11 -17.65
C ALA A 329 -4.36 -22.34 -17.65
N ASP A 330 -4.49 -23.02 -16.51
CA ASP A 330 -5.35 -24.19 -16.33
C ASP A 330 -6.83 -23.82 -16.44
N GLY A 331 -7.26 -22.74 -15.76
CA GLY A 331 -8.63 -22.23 -15.83
C GLY A 331 -9.06 -21.81 -17.23
N LEU A 332 -8.12 -21.35 -18.06
CA LEU A 332 -8.36 -20.99 -19.47
C LEU A 332 -8.13 -22.16 -20.45
N GLY A 333 -7.71 -23.33 -19.99
CA GLY A 333 -7.43 -24.50 -20.82
C GLY A 333 -6.18 -24.39 -21.71
N CYS A 334 -5.22 -23.52 -21.35
CA CYS A 334 -3.99 -23.26 -22.09
C CYS A 334 -2.91 -24.33 -21.82
N ARG A 335 -3.14 -25.56 -22.32
CA ARG A 335 -2.33 -26.75 -22.01
C ARG A 335 -0.82 -26.59 -22.22
N GLU A 336 -0.40 -25.91 -23.28
CA GLU A 336 1.02 -25.68 -23.59
C GLU A 336 1.68 -24.79 -22.53
N THR A 337 1.02 -23.69 -22.16
CA THR A 337 1.45 -22.80 -21.09
C THR A 337 1.48 -23.50 -19.74
N SER A 338 0.45 -24.29 -19.41
CA SER A 338 0.40 -25.07 -18.17
C SER A 338 1.56 -26.06 -18.06
N ALA A 339 1.88 -26.77 -19.16
CA ALA A 339 3.01 -27.68 -19.22
C ALA A 339 4.35 -26.94 -19.06
N LEU A 340 4.50 -25.78 -19.71
CA LEU A 340 5.68 -24.93 -19.58
C LEU A 340 5.89 -24.49 -18.13
N LEU A 341 4.88 -23.89 -17.49
CA LEU A 341 4.92 -23.44 -16.10
C LEU A 341 5.20 -24.60 -15.13
N SER A 342 4.56 -25.75 -15.34
CA SER A 342 4.81 -26.99 -14.57
C SER A 342 6.25 -27.49 -14.72
N SER A 343 6.85 -27.37 -15.91
CA SER A 343 8.24 -27.75 -16.14
C SER A 343 9.23 -26.85 -15.40
N TYR A 344 8.92 -25.55 -15.27
CA TYR A 344 9.72 -24.60 -14.49
C TYR A 344 9.60 -24.87 -12.98
N LEU A 345 8.41 -25.25 -12.50
CA LEU A 345 8.20 -25.73 -11.13
C LEU A 345 9.01 -27.01 -10.83
N THR A 346 9.08 -27.95 -11.79
CA THR A 346 9.80 -29.22 -11.64
C THR A 346 11.31 -29.08 -11.80
N ARG A 347 11.82 -28.18 -12.66
CA ARG A 347 13.26 -27.90 -12.77
C ARG A 347 13.87 -27.36 -11.47
N ARG A 348 13.06 -26.74 -10.60
CA ARG A 348 13.44 -26.33 -9.25
C ARG A 348 13.74 -27.51 -8.31
N SER A 349 13.16 -28.69 -8.55
CA SER A 349 13.37 -29.86 -7.68
C SER A 349 14.54 -30.76 -8.09
N LEU A 350 15.10 -30.58 -9.30
CA LEU A 350 16.15 -31.46 -9.87
C LEU A 350 17.56 -30.85 -9.93
N GLN A 351 17.76 -29.57 -9.58
CA GLN A 351 19.10 -29.03 -9.33
C GLN A 351 19.50 -29.29 -7.86
N LEU A 352 20.55 -30.09 -7.68
CA LEU A 352 21.20 -30.53 -6.42
C LEU A 352 21.34 -29.44 -5.34
N PRO A 353 21.43 -29.82 -4.05
CA PRO A 353 21.16 -28.96 -2.91
C PRO A 353 22.24 -27.89 -2.77
N ILE A 354 21.94 -26.70 -3.26
CA ILE A 354 22.51 -25.50 -2.66
C ILE A 354 22.03 -25.53 -1.21
N PHE A 355 22.97 -25.51 -0.26
CA PHE A 355 22.67 -25.29 1.15
C PHE A 355 21.79 -24.04 1.24
N THR A 356 20.47 -24.21 1.32
CA THR A 356 19.53 -23.14 1.60
C THR A 356 19.27 -23.18 3.09
N PRO A 357 19.77 -22.20 3.88
CA PRO A 357 19.16 -21.93 5.17
C PRO A 357 17.67 -21.65 4.92
N ALA A 358 16.81 -22.03 5.86
CA ALA A 358 15.35 -21.85 5.77
C ALA A 358 14.90 -20.41 5.42
N SER A 359 15.78 -19.41 5.55
CA SER A 359 15.58 -18.03 5.11
C SER A 359 15.42 -17.85 3.59
N TYR A 360 15.87 -18.79 2.75
CA TYR A 360 15.70 -18.69 1.30
C TYR A 360 14.36 -19.22 0.78
N ARG A 361 13.67 -20.08 1.54
CA ARG A 361 12.25 -20.36 1.30
C ARG A 361 11.47 -19.05 1.39
N ASN A 362 11.78 -18.24 2.40
CA ASN A 362 11.16 -16.94 2.63
C ASN A 362 11.49 -15.85 1.58
N PHE A 363 12.50 -15.99 0.72
CA PHE A 363 12.80 -14.93 -0.26
C PHE A 363 11.72 -14.79 -1.36
N PHE A 364 11.09 -15.91 -1.75
CA PHE A 364 9.90 -15.93 -2.63
C PHE A 364 8.62 -16.34 -1.87
N GLU A 365 8.72 -16.96 -0.69
CA GLU A 365 7.56 -17.39 0.12
C GLU A 365 7.21 -16.45 1.30
N GLU A 366 7.99 -15.39 1.60
CA GLU A 366 7.44 -14.26 2.39
C GLU A 366 6.44 -13.54 1.52
N ARG A 367 5.23 -14.12 1.52
CA ARG A 367 3.98 -13.54 1.10
C ARG A 367 3.92 -12.10 1.58
N ILE A 368 4.22 -11.16 0.69
CA ILE A 368 3.45 -9.93 0.65
C ILE A 368 2.08 -10.35 0.12
N GLU A 369 1.22 -10.85 1.02
CA GLU A 369 -0.20 -11.10 0.70
C GLU A 369 -0.88 -9.75 0.43
N LEU A 370 -0.72 -9.30 -0.80
CA LEU A 370 -1.30 -8.12 -1.43
C LEU A 370 -2.82 -8.28 -1.65
N SER A 371 -3.48 -9.18 -0.93
CA SER A 371 -4.91 -9.50 -1.00
C SER A 371 -5.83 -8.43 -0.37
N SER A 372 -5.36 -7.20 -0.19
CA SER A 372 -6.15 -6.07 0.37
C SER A 372 -6.38 -4.92 -0.60
N LEU A 373 -6.22 -5.14 -1.91
CA LEU A 373 -6.41 -4.10 -2.92
C LEU A 373 -7.36 -4.48 -4.06
N CYS A 374 -7.90 -5.70 -4.10
CA CYS A 374 -9.06 -5.97 -4.96
C CYS A 374 -10.36 -5.90 -4.20
N SER A 375 -11.32 -5.25 -4.87
CA SER A 375 -12.71 -5.33 -4.48
C SER A 375 -13.14 -6.80 -4.47
N PRO A 376 -13.81 -7.27 -3.40
CA PRO A 376 -14.28 -8.64 -3.34
C PRO A 376 -15.43 -8.90 -4.33
N PHE A 377 -15.93 -7.88 -5.05
CA PHE A 377 -17.02 -7.95 -6.04
C PHE A 377 -16.69 -7.16 -7.33
N LEU A 378 -17.38 -7.44 -8.44
CA LEU A 378 -17.29 -6.72 -9.73
C LEU A 378 -18.33 -5.59 -9.83
N LYS A 379 -19.56 -5.85 -9.41
CA LYS A 379 -20.72 -4.95 -9.49
C LYS A 379 -21.69 -5.12 -8.33
N THR A 380 -21.89 -6.33 -7.81
CA THR A 380 -22.92 -6.60 -6.80
C THR A 380 -22.48 -7.62 -5.75
N TRP A 381 -23.16 -7.60 -4.61
CA TRP A 381 -23.06 -8.65 -3.59
C TRP A 381 -24.46 -9.01 -3.10
N THR A 382 -24.64 -10.27 -2.71
CA THR A 382 -25.88 -10.78 -2.18
C THR A 382 -25.76 -10.86 -0.67
N CYS A 383 -26.68 -10.23 0.05
CA CYS A 383 -26.77 -10.37 1.49
C CYS A 383 -27.29 -11.78 1.83
N ILE A 384 -26.50 -12.56 2.57
CA ILE A 384 -26.88 -13.91 3.00
C ILE A 384 -27.63 -13.84 4.33
N ARG A 385 -27.03 -13.21 5.35
CA ARG A 385 -27.63 -13.11 6.69
C ARG A 385 -27.06 -11.95 7.49
N LEU A 386 -27.83 -11.49 8.47
CA LEU A 386 -27.37 -10.51 9.46
C LEU A 386 -26.45 -11.19 10.49
N LEU A 387 -25.25 -10.63 10.69
CA LEU A 387 -24.27 -11.07 11.69
C LEU A 387 -24.40 -10.26 12.99
N GLY A 388 -24.72 -8.98 12.89
CA GLY A 388 -24.87 -8.11 14.06
C GLY A 388 -25.43 -6.73 13.71
N ARG A 389 -26.08 -6.09 14.70
CA ARG A 389 -26.52 -4.69 14.62
C ARG A 389 -25.77 -3.88 15.67
N GLY A 390 -25.07 -2.84 15.23
CA GLY A 390 -24.47 -1.83 16.10
C GLY A 390 -25.28 -0.53 16.09
N GLY A 391 -24.85 0.47 16.86
CA GLY A 391 -25.56 1.76 16.95
C GLY A 391 -25.57 2.61 15.67
N ILE A 392 -24.68 2.32 14.71
CA ILE A 392 -24.44 3.17 13.52
C ILE A 392 -24.35 2.32 12.22
N GLY A 393 -24.69 1.03 12.28
CA GLY A 393 -24.60 0.17 11.12
C GLY A 393 -24.97 -1.28 11.36
N GLU A 394 -25.22 -1.98 10.27
CA GLU A 394 -25.53 -3.40 10.24
C GLU A 394 -24.36 -4.16 9.62
N VAL A 395 -24.02 -5.30 10.21
CA VAL A 395 -23.01 -6.21 9.69
C VAL A 395 -23.70 -7.44 9.12
N HIS A 396 -23.46 -7.73 7.85
CA HIS A 396 -24.05 -8.84 7.13
C HIS A 396 -22.96 -9.79 6.63
N GLU A 397 -23.25 -11.08 6.61
CA GLU A 397 -22.55 -12.03 5.76
C GLU A 397 -23.06 -11.80 4.35
N VAL A 398 -22.15 -11.61 3.42
CA VAL A 398 -22.47 -11.43 2.01
C VAL A 398 -21.68 -12.44 1.19
N GLU A 399 -22.26 -12.82 0.07
CA GLU A 399 -21.57 -13.50 -1.00
C GLU A 399 -21.47 -12.53 -2.17
N THR A 400 -20.26 -12.20 -2.56
CA THR A 400 -20.04 -11.31 -3.70
C THR A 400 -20.39 -12.00 -5.01
N ASP A 401 -20.57 -11.23 -6.07
CA ASP A 401 -20.68 -11.76 -7.44
C ASP A 401 -19.44 -12.57 -7.91
N ARG A 402 -18.37 -12.60 -7.11
CA ARG A 402 -17.18 -13.45 -7.27
C ARG A 402 -17.22 -14.72 -6.41
N GLY A 403 -18.31 -15.00 -5.71
CA GLY A 403 -18.44 -16.15 -4.81
C GLY A 403 -17.64 -16.04 -3.51
N VAL A 404 -17.11 -14.85 -3.18
CA VAL A 404 -16.36 -14.64 -1.93
C VAL A 404 -17.35 -14.40 -0.80
N LYS A 405 -17.30 -15.24 0.23
CA LYS A 405 -18.04 -15.02 1.48
C LYS A 405 -17.25 -14.12 2.41
N CYS A 406 -17.82 -12.98 2.76
CA CYS A 406 -17.19 -11.98 3.61
C CYS A 406 -18.20 -11.30 4.53
N ALA A 407 -17.70 -10.56 5.52
CA ALA A 407 -18.52 -9.72 6.38
C ALA A 407 -18.52 -8.28 5.85
N VAL A 408 -19.71 -7.70 5.69
CA VAL A 408 -19.90 -6.32 5.25
C VAL A 408 -20.54 -5.50 6.35
N LYS A 409 -19.87 -4.43 6.77
CA LYS A 409 -20.43 -3.41 7.66
C LYS A 409 -20.91 -2.22 6.82
N THR A 410 -22.21 -1.93 6.90
CA THR A 410 -22.82 -0.77 6.21
C THR A 410 -23.04 0.36 7.21
N ILE A 411 -22.45 1.52 6.94
CA ILE A 411 -22.55 2.73 7.75
C ILE A 411 -23.36 3.76 6.95
N LYS A 412 -24.55 4.11 7.44
CA LYS A 412 -25.39 5.15 6.85
C LYS A 412 -25.17 6.46 7.58
N LEU A 413 -24.80 7.50 6.87
CA LEU A 413 -24.54 8.83 7.44
C LEU A 413 -25.81 9.68 7.40
N PRO A 414 -26.11 10.46 8.46
CA PRO A 414 -27.32 11.27 8.50
C PRO A 414 -27.25 12.42 7.48
N MET A 415 -28.27 12.56 6.62
CA MET A 415 -28.38 13.67 5.67
C MET A 415 -28.87 14.95 6.38
N GLN A 416 -28.10 16.04 6.31
CA GLN A 416 -28.60 17.39 6.56
C GLN A 416 -28.76 18.12 5.21
N GLY A 417 -29.92 18.73 4.97
CA GLY A 417 -30.23 19.39 3.70
C GLY A 417 -29.56 20.77 3.56
N GLY A 418 -28.95 21.06 2.40
CA GLY A 418 -28.45 22.39 2.00
C GLY A 418 -27.09 22.36 1.27
N ASN A 419 -26.61 23.54 0.85
CA ASN A 419 -25.33 23.79 0.13
C ASN A 419 -24.05 23.31 0.86
N ALA A 420 -24.17 22.77 2.08
CA ALA A 420 -23.08 22.15 2.87
C ALA A 420 -22.74 20.71 2.41
N GLN A 421 -23.39 20.21 1.36
CA GLN A 421 -23.30 18.83 0.91
C GLN A 421 -21.92 18.47 0.31
N SER A 422 -21.29 19.37 -0.44
CA SER A 422 -19.95 19.15 -1.03
C SER A 422 -18.86 19.06 0.04
N ASP A 423 -18.93 19.92 1.05
CA ASP A 423 -17.94 19.99 2.12
C ASP A 423 -18.05 18.76 3.03
N LEU A 424 -19.29 18.35 3.32
CA LEU A 424 -19.58 17.13 4.06
C LEU A 424 -19.05 15.88 3.35
N ILE A 425 -19.30 15.74 2.05
CA ILE A 425 -18.78 14.62 1.23
C ILE A 425 -17.25 14.63 1.22
N SER A 426 -16.62 15.81 1.07
CA SER A 426 -15.15 15.92 1.08
C SER A 426 -14.53 15.54 2.44
N ASN A 427 -15.21 15.85 3.55
CA ASN A 427 -14.79 15.47 4.90
C ASN A 427 -14.92 13.96 5.12
N ILE A 428 -16.03 13.37 4.70
CA ILE A 428 -16.26 11.91 4.74
C ILE A 428 -15.20 11.20 3.88
N ASP A 429 -14.93 11.70 2.68
CA ASP A 429 -13.88 11.17 1.81
C ASP A 429 -12.53 11.22 2.48
N THR A 430 -12.18 12.34 3.11
CA THR A 430 -10.90 12.49 3.83
C THR A 430 -10.76 11.46 4.95
N ILE A 431 -11.83 11.16 5.68
CA ILE A 431 -11.84 10.14 6.76
C ILE A 431 -11.72 8.75 6.17
N VAL A 432 -12.54 8.40 5.18
CA VAL A 432 -12.48 7.10 4.50
C VAL A 432 -11.10 6.89 3.88
N GLN A 433 -10.49 7.92 3.29
CA GLN A 433 -9.12 7.87 2.77
C GLN A 433 -8.09 7.65 3.88
N GLY A 434 -8.21 8.35 5.00
CA GLY A 434 -7.31 8.17 6.15
C GLY A 434 -7.38 6.75 6.74
N GLU A 435 -8.56 6.13 6.67
CA GLU A 435 -8.83 4.79 7.20
C GLU A 435 -8.59 3.67 6.18
N ARG A 436 -8.23 3.97 4.92
CA ARG A 436 -7.74 2.94 3.98
C ARG A 436 -6.46 2.27 4.45
N ASN A 437 -5.72 2.91 5.35
CA ASN A 437 -4.58 2.31 6.01
C ASN A 437 -4.93 1.02 6.76
N LEU A 438 -6.20 0.85 7.16
CA LEU A 438 -6.71 -0.38 7.77
C LEU A 438 -6.57 -1.58 6.82
N CYS A 439 -6.77 -1.39 5.52
CA CYS A 439 -6.57 -2.44 4.52
C CYS A 439 -5.13 -2.96 4.47
N PHE A 440 -4.14 -2.15 4.88
CA PHE A 440 -2.73 -2.55 4.94
C PHE A 440 -2.32 -3.21 6.25
N LEU A 441 -3.20 -3.24 7.27
CA LEU A 441 -2.88 -3.91 8.53
C LEU A 441 -2.84 -5.43 8.33
N ARG A 442 -1.76 -6.03 8.81
CA ARG A 442 -1.50 -7.48 8.77
C ARG A 442 -0.97 -7.95 10.10
N HIS A 443 -1.85 -8.57 10.87
CA HIS A 443 -1.53 -9.15 12.16
C HIS A 443 -2.55 -10.25 12.49
N ARG A 444 -2.12 -11.39 13.05
CA ARG A 444 -3.02 -12.53 13.29
C ARG A 444 -4.23 -12.16 14.16
N ASN A 445 -4.01 -11.28 15.13
CA ASN A 445 -5.03 -10.81 16.08
C ASN A 445 -5.80 -9.55 15.62
N ILE A 446 -5.74 -9.19 14.35
CA ILE A 446 -6.51 -8.10 13.75
C ILE A 446 -7.37 -8.71 12.62
N VAL A 447 -8.62 -8.27 12.51
CA VAL A 447 -9.47 -8.63 11.38
C VAL A 447 -8.87 -8.13 10.06
N LYS A 448 -8.86 -8.98 9.04
CA LYS A 448 -8.41 -8.59 7.71
C LYS A 448 -9.45 -7.69 7.06
N PHE A 449 -9.08 -6.43 6.86
CA PHE A 449 -9.83 -5.49 6.05
C PHE A 449 -9.58 -5.77 4.57
N ILE A 450 -10.66 -6.01 3.83
CA ILE A 450 -10.62 -6.35 2.40
C ILE A 450 -10.74 -5.07 1.58
N GLU A 451 -11.80 -4.29 1.77
CA GLU A 451 -12.07 -3.07 1.00
C GLU A 451 -12.96 -2.08 1.78
N ILE A 452 -12.81 -0.79 1.47
CA ILE A 452 -13.79 0.25 1.83
C ILE A 452 -14.32 0.91 0.54
N CYS A 453 -15.63 0.85 0.32
CA CYS A 453 -16.29 1.44 -0.84
C CYS A 453 -17.54 2.26 -0.47
N TYR A 454 -18.06 2.99 -1.45
CA TYR A 454 -19.34 3.68 -1.36
C TYR A 454 -20.38 2.89 -2.15
N SER A 455 -21.53 2.60 -1.53
CA SER A 455 -22.65 1.96 -2.24
C SER A 455 -23.64 2.98 -2.79
N GLU A 456 -23.86 4.07 -2.05
CA GLU A 456 -24.79 5.17 -2.35
C GLU A 456 -24.22 6.46 -1.74
N PRO A 457 -24.69 7.66 -2.16
CA PRO A 457 -24.37 8.90 -1.46
C PRO A 457 -24.61 8.73 0.04
N PHE A 458 -23.62 9.08 0.87
CA PHE A 458 -23.69 8.99 2.34
C PHE A 458 -23.75 7.57 2.93
N THR A 459 -23.45 6.52 2.15
CA THR A 459 -23.34 5.15 2.66
C THR A 459 -21.94 4.59 2.43
N VAL A 460 -21.22 4.33 3.52
CA VAL A 460 -19.89 3.69 3.51
C VAL A 460 -20.05 2.21 3.79
N VAL A 461 -19.41 1.38 2.97
CA VAL A 461 -19.44 -0.07 3.08
C VAL A 461 -18.03 -0.60 3.30
N LEU A 462 -17.85 -1.38 4.36
CA LEU A 462 -16.58 -1.95 4.79
C LEU A 462 -16.62 -3.47 4.68
N PHE A 463 -15.78 -4.02 3.81
CA PHE A 463 -15.61 -5.46 3.59
C PHE A 463 -14.47 -6.00 4.46
N MET A 464 -14.73 -7.10 5.16
CA MET A 464 -13.81 -7.74 6.10
C MET A 464 -13.87 -9.26 5.94
N GLU A 465 -12.82 -9.97 6.36
CA GLU A 465 -12.89 -11.43 6.47
C GLU A 465 -14.08 -11.86 7.34
N LEU A 466 -14.73 -12.95 6.93
CA LEU A 466 -15.79 -13.55 7.72
C LEU A 466 -15.16 -14.37 8.87
N LEU A 467 -15.49 -14.01 10.11
CA LEU A 467 -14.97 -14.69 11.29
C LEU A 467 -15.96 -15.74 11.80
N ASP A 468 -15.47 -16.94 12.09
CA ASP A 468 -16.21 -17.99 12.79
C ASP A 468 -15.84 -17.99 14.28
N GLY A 469 -16.75 -17.53 15.12
CA GLY A 469 -16.51 -17.34 16.55
C GLY A 469 -17.63 -16.54 17.23
N GLN A 470 -17.35 -16.10 18.45
CA GLN A 470 -18.27 -15.26 19.24
C GLN A 470 -17.53 -14.08 19.87
N SER A 471 -18.24 -13.00 20.19
CA SER A 471 -17.62 -11.86 20.87
C SER A 471 -17.14 -12.25 22.28
N LEU A 472 -16.06 -11.62 22.73
CA LEU A 472 -15.47 -11.89 24.04
C LEU A 472 -16.47 -11.63 25.17
N ILE A 473 -17.38 -10.66 25.02
CA ILE A 473 -18.46 -10.44 26.00
C ILE A 473 -19.39 -11.66 26.12
N LYS A 474 -19.72 -12.33 25.00
CA LYS A 474 -20.53 -13.55 25.00
C LYS A 474 -19.73 -14.73 25.55
N PHE A 475 -18.43 -14.78 25.28
CA PHE A 475 -17.53 -15.77 25.85
C PHE A 475 -17.41 -15.66 27.38
N ILE A 476 -17.28 -14.42 27.89
CA ILE A 476 -17.29 -14.11 29.34
C ILE A 476 -18.64 -14.48 29.95
N ASN A 477 -19.76 -14.16 29.27
CA ASN A 477 -21.13 -14.47 29.72
C ASN A 477 -21.42 -14.08 31.19
N GLY A 478 -20.94 -12.92 31.62
CA GLY A 478 -21.08 -12.43 32.99
C GLY A 478 -20.26 -13.20 34.04
N LYS A 479 -19.38 -14.11 33.64
CA LYS A 479 -18.56 -14.95 34.51
C LYS A 479 -17.07 -14.65 34.33
N PRO A 480 -16.31 -14.57 35.43
CA PRO A 480 -14.85 -14.51 35.39
C PRO A 480 -14.22 -15.62 34.57
N LEU A 481 -13.20 -15.28 33.79
CA LEU A 481 -12.36 -16.24 33.07
C LEU A 481 -11.19 -16.71 33.94
N ASP A 482 -10.64 -17.88 33.62
CA ASP A 482 -9.41 -18.34 34.26
C ASP A 482 -8.23 -17.46 33.87
N GLU A 483 -7.29 -17.30 34.80
CA GLU A 483 -6.15 -16.40 34.61
C GLU A 483 -5.28 -16.76 33.40
N LEU A 484 -5.20 -18.05 33.03
CA LEU A 484 -4.50 -18.50 31.82
C LEU A 484 -5.19 -18.01 30.53
N PHE A 485 -6.53 -18.00 30.48
CA PHE A 485 -7.25 -17.41 29.36
C PHE A 485 -7.07 -15.90 29.31
N ILE A 486 -7.12 -15.24 30.48
CA ILE A 486 -6.88 -13.79 30.60
C ILE A 486 -5.50 -13.45 30.08
N GLN A 487 -4.46 -14.16 30.52
CA GLN A 487 -3.07 -13.98 30.11
C GLN A 487 -2.93 -14.12 28.59
N ARG A 488 -3.46 -15.21 28.03
CA ARG A 488 -3.39 -15.51 26.59
C ARG A 488 -4.09 -14.45 25.74
N PHE A 489 -5.32 -14.09 26.07
CA PHE A 489 -6.08 -13.09 25.30
C PHE A 489 -5.49 -11.70 25.46
N THR A 490 -5.02 -11.34 26.66
CA THR A 490 -4.31 -10.07 26.91
C THR A 490 -3.04 -9.97 26.08
N GLY A 491 -2.23 -11.03 26.00
CA GLY A 491 -1.05 -11.08 25.15
C GLY A 491 -1.36 -10.82 23.68
N GLN A 492 -2.44 -11.42 23.17
CA GLN A 492 -2.89 -11.22 21.79
C GLN A 492 -3.41 -9.81 21.50
N ILE A 493 -4.19 -9.22 22.43
CA ILE A 493 -4.63 -7.83 22.34
C ILE A 493 -3.42 -6.88 22.37
N CYS A 494 -2.50 -7.09 23.31
CA CYS A 494 -1.29 -6.29 23.46
C CYS A 494 -0.38 -6.38 22.22
N SER A 495 -0.24 -7.58 21.62
CA SER A 495 0.48 -7.78 20.36
C SER A 495 -0.13 -6.96 19.21
N ALA A 496 -1.45 -7.00 19.06
CA ALA A 496 -2.15 -6.21 18.06
C ALA A 496 -1.97 -4.70 18.27
N LEU A 497 -2.12 -4.22 19.51
CA LEU A 497 -1.89 -2.80 19.84
C LEU A 497 -0.45 -2.37 19.55
N SER A 498 0.54 -3.16 19.96
CA SER A 498 1.96 -2.86 19.68
C SER A 498 2.23 -2.76 18.18
N TYR A 499 1.65 -3.66 17.38
CA TYR A 499 1.77 -3.61 15.92
C TYR A 499 1.14 -2.34 15.31
N MET A 500 -0.05 -1.96 15.76
CA MET A 500 -0.76 -0.78 15.25
C MET A 500 -0.08 0.54 15.66
N HIS A 501 0.35 0.63 16.93
CA HIS A 501 1.02 1.80 17.47
C HIS A 501 2.41 2.03 16.86
N SER A 502 3.05 0.97 16.32
CA SER A 502 4.33 1.08 15.64
C SER A 502 4.24 1.56 14.18
N ARG A 503 3.02 1.71 13.63
CA ARG A 503 2.85 2.21 12.25
C ARG A 503 3.25 3.70 12.17
N LYS A 504 3.55 4.18 10.95
CA LYS A 504 3.88 5.59 10.69
C LYS A 504 2.93 6.16 9.62
N PRO A 505 1.95 7.02 9.99
CA PRO A 505 1.60 7.42 11.37
C PRO A 505 1.00 6.26 12.19
N PRO A 506 1.02 6.32 13.55
CA PRO A 506 0.42 5.29 14.40
C PRO A 506 -1.07 5.11 14.12
N VAL A 507 -1.52 3.87 14.06
CA VAL A 507 -2.94 3.53 13.94
C VAL A 507 -3.52 3.32 15.33
N LEU A 508 -4.66 3.95 15.63
CA LEU A 508 -5.35 3.85 16.91
C LEU A 508 -6.67 3.09 16.72
N HIS A 509 -7.01 2.18 17.62
CA HIS A 509 -8.25 1.42 17.51
C HIS A 509 -9.46 2.20 18.05
N ARG A 510 -9.29 2.96 19.14
CA ARG A 510 -10.28 3.90 19.73
C ARG A 510 -11.56 3.31 20.31
N ASP A 511 -11.78 2.01 20.15
CA ASP A 511 -12.97 1.30 20.63
C ASP A 511 -12.64 -0.14 21.08
N ILE A 512 -11.51 -0.31 21.78
CA ILE A 512 -11.14 -1.58 22.40
C ILE A 512 -12.12 -1.89 23.54
N ASN A 513 -12.91 -2.95 23.38
CA ASN A 513 -13.82 -3.46 24.41
C ASN A 513 -14.20 -4.92 24.11
N CYS A 514 -14.81 -5.63 25.07
CA CYS A 514 -15.17 -7.05 24.89
C CYS A 514 -16.23 -7.33 23.79
N ASN A 515 -16.95 -6.34 23.27
CA ASN A 515 -17.85 -6.52 22.11
C ASN A 515 -17.07 -6.55 20.79
N ASN A 516 -15.98 -5.79 20.71
CA ASN A 516 -15.16 -5.61 19.51
C ASN A 516 -13.96 -6.57 19.45
N ILE A 517 -14.02 -7.66 20.21
CA ILE A 517 -13.02 -8.73 20.22
C ILE A 517 -13.77 -10.03 19.94
N ILE A 518 -13.42 -10.73 18.86
CA ILE A 518 -13.99 -12.03 18.53
C ILE A 518 -13.04 -13.12 19.01
N VAL A 519 -13.55 -14.04 19.82
CA VAL A 519 -12.90 -15.32 20.16
C VAL A 519 -13.24 -16.31 19.05
N LEU A 520 -12.23 -16.78 18.32
CA LEU A 520 -12.39 -17.71 17.22
C LEU A 520 -12.75 -19.11 17.72
N ARG A 521 -13.39 -19.92 16.87
CA ARG A 521 -13.67 -21.32 17.16
C ARG A 521 -12.40 -22.05 17.61
N GLY A 522 -12.47 -22.76 18.74
CA GLY A 522 -11.32 -23.42 19.37
C GLY A 522 -10.70 -22.62 20.52
N ASP A 523 -11.27 -21.46 20.87
CA ASP A 523 -11.09 -20.71 22.12
C ASP A 523 -9.63 -20.32 22.46
N SER A 524 -8.73 -20.40 21.49
CA SER A 524 -7.29 -20.14 21.66
C SER A 524 -6.85 -18.81 21.06
N GLU A 525 -7.62 -18.27 20.12
CA GLU A 525 -7.26 -17.10 19.33
C GLU A 525 -8.35 -16.03 19.35
N ILE A 526 -7.93 -14.77 19.40
CA ILE A 526 -8.80 -13.60 19.29
C ILE A 526 -8.45 -12.77 18.06
N LYS A 527 -9.45 -12.05 17.53
CA LYS A 527 -9.26 -10.98 16.54
C LYS A 527 -9.98 -9.71 16.99
N LEU A 528 -9.25 -8.60 16.93
CA LEU A 528 -9.81 -7.25 17.08
C LEU A 528 -10.64 -6.92 15.83
N ILE A 529 -11.85 -6.42 16.04
CA ILE A 529 -12.75 -5.94 14.99
C ILE A 529 -13.13 -4.47 15.26
N ASP A 530 -13.64 -3.79 14.24
CA ASP A 530 -14.30 -2.48 14.35
C ASP A 530 -13.43 -1.31 14.87
N PHE A 531 -12.69 -0.66 13.96
CA PHE A 531 -11.62 0.30 14.30
C PHE A 531 -12.12 1.75 14.45
N GLY A 532 -13.30 1.94 15.05
CA GLY A 532 -13.80 3.28 15.37
C GLY A 532 -14.11 4.19 14.16
N LEU A 533 -14.06 3.69 12.92
CA LEU A 533 -14.41 4.43 11.70
C LEU A 533 -15.80 5.09 11.82
N SER A 534 -16.76 4.40 12.42
CA SER A 534 -18.10 4.94 12.66
C SER A 534 -18.12 6.11 13.65
N VAL A 535 -17.18 6.16 14.60
CA VAL A 535 -17.06 7.26 15.57
C VAL A 535 -16.50 8.53 14.90
N GLN A 536 -15.49 8.38 14.03
CA GLN A 536 -14.97 9.51 13.25
C GLN A 536 -16.00 10.06 12.27
N LEU A 537 -16.63 9.19 11.48
CA LEU A 537 -17.60 9.59 10.48
C LEU A 537 -18.79 10.34 11.09
N ASN A 538 -19.25 9.92 12.27
CA ASN A 538 -20.37 10.59 12.95
C ASN A 538 -20.00 12.00 13.46
N ARG A 539 -18.81 12.17 14.06
CA ARG A 539 -18.32 13.48 14.53
C ARG A 539 -18.19 14.51 13.42
N SER A 540 -17.88 14.05 12.21
CA SER A 540 -17.72 14.94 11.05
C SER A 540 -19.04 15.37 10.43
N VAL A 541 -20.13 14.68 10.73
CA VAL A 541 -21.48 15.00 10.20
C VAL A 541 -22.31 15.80 11.20
N SER A 542 -22.04 15.67 12.50
CA SER A 542 -22.77 16.39 13.54
C SER A 542 -22.05 17.69 13.96
N HIS A 543 -22.44 18.82 13.36
CA HIS A 543 -22.12 20.16 13.87
C HIS A 543 -22.83 20.49 15.21
N VAL A 544 -23.62 19.57 15.74
CA VAL A 544 -24.32 19.70 17.02
C VAL A 544 -23.48 19.03 18.11
N SER A 545 -22.88 19.88 18.94
CA SER A 545 -22.43 19.68 20.33
C SER A 545 -22.43 18.24 20.88
N ALA A 546 -21.26 17.78 21.37
CA ALA A 546 -20.95 16.94 22.54
C ALA A 546 -21.89 15.78 23.01
N TYR A 547 -22.96 15.44 22.29
CA TYR A 547 -24.06 14.59 22.72
C TYR A 547 -24.54 13.70 21.56
N THR A 548 -23.60 13.09 20.83
CA THR A 548 -23.92 11.84 20.14
C THR A 548 -23.95 10.72 21.18
N PRO A 549 -24.99 9.87 21.22
CA PRO A 549 -25.07 8.80 22.20
C PRO A 549 -23.93 7.82 21.93
N THR A 550 -22.89 7.86 22.76
CA THR A 550 -21.97 6.73 22.90
C THR A 550 -22.82 5.53 23.29
N PRO A 551 -22.71 4.37 22.61
CA PRO A 551 -23.42 3.18 23.02
C PRO A 551 -23.18 2.97 24.52
N LYS A 552 -24.24 2.77 25.31
CA LYS A 552 -24.16 2.75 26.79
C LYS A 552 -23.02 1.87 27.33
N GLY A 553 -22.65 0.80 26.62
CA GLY A 553 -21.54 -0.10 26.98
C GLY A 553 -20.13 0.39 26.67
N THR A 554 -19.92 1.22 25.64
CA THR A 554 -18.60 1.74 25.22
C THR A 554 -18.06 2.80 26.19
N LEU A 555 -18.96 3.54 26.84
CA LEU A 555 -18.63 4.62 27.78
C LEU A 555 -17.64 4.17 28.89
N TYR A 556 -17.80 2.96 29.40
CA TYR A 556 -17.02 2.42 30.53
C TYR A 556 -15.55 2.08 30.18
N PHE A 557 -15.20 2.11 28.90
CA PHE A 557 -13.83 1.85 28.41
C PHE A 557 -13.07 3.14 28.08
N LEU A 558 -13.71 4.30 28.16
CA LEU A 558 -13.06 5.58 27.86
C LEU A 558 -12.05 5.96 28.93
N ALA A 559 -10.89 6.41 28.48
CA ALA A 559 -9.85 6.93 29.34
C ALA A 559 -10.27 8.27 29.98
N PRO A 560 -9.79 8.62 31.20
CA PRO A 560 -10.19 9.84 31.91
C PRO A 560 -10.00 11.12 31.08
N GLU A 561 -8.93 11.20 30.30
CA GLU A 561 -8.63 12.34 29.43
C GLU A 561 -9.60 12.50 28.24
N LEU A 562 -10.43 11.51 27.97
CA LEU A 562 -11.47 11.55 26.93
C LEU A 562 -12.84 11.95 27.48
N LEU A 563 -12.99 12.04 28.80
CA LEU A 563 -14.25 12.33 29.49
C LEU A 563 -14.42 13.81 29.88
N GLY A 564 -13.34 14.60 29.81
CA GLY A 564 -13.35 16.03 30.12
C GLY A 564 -12.46 16.81 29.17
N ALA A 565 -13.08 17.52 28.23
CA ALA A 565 -12.44 18.59 27.49
C ALA A 565 -13.30 19.84 27.65
N ASP A 566 -12.73 20.90 28.22
CA ASP A 566 -13.25 22.25 28.06
C ASP A 566 -13.41 22.53 26.56
N GLU A 567 -14.43 23.32 26.19
CA GLU A 567 -14.91 23.54 24.83
C GLU A 567 -13.84 24.07 23.82
N SER A 568 -12.60 24.33 24.26
CA SER A 568 -11.48 24.83 23.45
C SER A 568 -10.42 23.78 23.06
N ASP A 569 -10.36 22.60 23.70
CA ASP A 569 -9.33 21.59 23.43
C ASP A 569 -9.93 20.34 22.77
N THR A 570 -9.61 20.13 21.49
CA THR A 570 -10.06 18.94 20.73
C THR A 570 -9.69 17.65 21.47
N VAL A 571 -10.66 16.77 21.74
CA VAL A 571 -10.44 15.44 22.34
C VAL A 571 -9.50 14.60 21.45
N LYS A 572 -8.25 14.39 21.89
CA LYS A 572 -7.22 13.67 21.12
C LYS A 572 -7.02 12.26 21.68
N TYR A 573 -7.54 11.26 20.97
CA TYR A 573 -7.16 9.85 21.17
C TYR A 573 -5.66 9.67 20.97
N SER A 574 -5.07 8.74 21.71
CA SER A 574 -3.64 8.43 21.66
C SER A 574 -3.38 6.93 21.93
N PRO A 575 -2.16 6.41 21.66
CA PRO A 575 -1.81 5.03 21.98
C PRO A 575 -2.10 4.66 23.45
N GLU A 576 -1.88 5.60 24.36
CA GLU A 576 -2.12 5.44 25.80
C GLU A 576 -3.61 5.30 26.15
N SER A 577 -4.50 5.85 25.32
CA SER A 577 -5.95 5.66 25.49
C SER A 577 -6.43 4.27 25.09
N ASP A 578 -5.82 3.64 24.06
CA ASP A 578 -6.07 2.24 23.71
C ASP A 578 -5.54 1.29 24.81
N VAL A 579 -4.41 1.63 25.42
CA VAL A 579 -3.85 0.86 26.56
C VAL A 579 -4.78 0.89 27.77
N TRP A 580 -5.38 2.04 28.09
CA TRP A 580 -6.41 2.13 29.13
C TRP A 580 -7.60 1.21 28.83
N ALA A 581 -8.12 1.27 27.60
CA ALA A 581 -9.25 0.45 27.17
C ALA A 581 -8.94 -1.06 27.20
N MET A 582 -7.68 -1.46 26.91
CA MET A 582 -7.21 -2.82 27.15
C MET A 582 -7.24 -3.18 28.64
N GLY A 583 -6.80 -2.29 29.52
CA GLY A 583 -6.91 -2.46 30.98
C GLY A 583 -8.36 -2.69 31.44
N CYS A 584 -9.31 -1.90 30.94
CA CYS A 584 -10.75 -2.09 31.17
C CYS A 584 -11.26 -3.46 30.67
N THR A 585 -10.77 -3.91 29.52
CA THR A 585 -11.06 -5.25 28.96
C THR A 585 -10.53 -6.37 29.87
N VAL A 586 -9.31 -6.22 30.40
CA VAL A 586 -8.73 -7.14 31.40
C VAL A 586 -9.59 -7.18 32.66
N TYR A 587 -10.01 -6.03 33.19
CA TYR A 587 -10.91 -5.97 34.34
C TYR A 587 -12.20 -6.75 34.09
N GLN A 588 -12.80 -6.62 32.91
CA GLN A 588 -14.03 -7.33 32.59
C GLN A 588 -13.81 -8.84 32.45
N MET A 589 -12.68 -9.30 31.87
CA MET A 589 -12.36 -10.73 31.85
C MET A 589 -12.13 -11.30 33.26
N VAL A 590 -11.50 -10.53 34.16
CA VAL A 590 -11.26 -10.93 35.56
C VAL A 590 -12.56 -11.00 36.35
N THR A 591 -13.46 -10.03 36.19
CA THR A 591 -14.62 -9.87 37.08
C THR A 591 -15.94 -10.38 36.50
N GLY A 592 -16.00 -10.58 35.19
CA GLY A 592 -17.24 -10.85 34.46
C GLY A 592 -18.13 -9.61 34.29
N THR A 593 -17.75 -8.45 34.83
CA THR A 593 -18.59 -7.25 34.92
C THR A 593 -17.92 -6.02 34.34
N LEU A 594 -18.70 -5.03 33.93
CA LEU A 594 -18.16 -3.78 33.39
C LEU A 594 -17.40 -2.97 34.45
N PRO A 595 -16.26 -2.35 34.10
CA PRO A 595 -15.59 -1.41 34.99
C PRO A 595 -16.53 -0.23 35.29
N HIS A 596 -16.68 0.13 36.57
CA HIS A 596 -17.62 1.18 37.01
C HIS A 596 -19.07 1.03 36.51
N GLY A 597 -19.56 -0.19 36.32
CA GLY A 597 -20.93 -0.43 35.82
C GLY A 597 -22.08 0.15 36.67
N HIS A 598 -21.79 0.66 37.87
CA HIS A 598 -22.74 1.38 38.72
C HIS A 598 -22.95 2.85 38.29
N CYS A 599 -22.05 3.43 37.49
CA CYS A 599 -22.19 4.80 36.99
C CYS A 599 -23.28 4.86 35.92
N SER A 600 -24.28 5.72 36.13
CA SER A 600 -25.47 5.81 35.28
C SER A 600 -25.30 6.66 34.03
N ASN A 601 -24.30 7.54 33.97
CA ASN A 601 -24.01 8.42 32.85
C ASN A 601 -22.53 8.86 32.80
N MET A 602 -22.15 9.56 31.73
CA MET A 602 -20.78 10.03 31.48
C MET A 602 -20.24 10.94 32.58
N LEU A 603 -21.06 11.86 33.10
CA LEU A 603 -20.66 12.77 34.18
C LEU A 603 -20.38 12.01 35.49
N ALA A 604 -21.23 11.04 35.84
CA ALA A 604 -21.02 10.19 37.00
C ALA A 604 -19.75 9.35 36.87
N LEU A 605 -19.45 8.84 35.67
CA LEU A 605 -18.22 8.11 35.37
C LEU A 605 -16.99 9.02 35.48
N ALA A 606 -17.03 10.22 34.91
CA ALA A 606 -15.94 11.20 34.99
C ALA A 606 -15.62 11.57 36.44
N ASN A 607 -16.66 11.81 37.26
CA ASN A 607 -16.51 12.08 38.69
C ASN A 607 -15.92 10.87 39.44
N CYS A 608 -16.39 9.65 39.15
CA CYS A 608 -15.84 8.45 39.78
C CYS A 608 -14.37 8.23 39.44
N LEU A 609 -14.00 8.38 38.17
CA LEU A 609 -12.60 8.24 37.74
C LEU A 609 -11.71 9.34 38.33
N SER A 610 -12.22 10.57 38.46
CA SER A 610 -11.49 11.68 39.09
C SER A 610 -11.22 11.43 40.58
N LEU A 611 -12.20 10.90 41.31
CA LEU A 611 -12.12 10.71 42.76
C LEU A 611 -11.47 9.38 43.18
N GLN A 612 -11.75 8.30 42.45
CA GLN A 612 -11.42 6.92 42.85
C GLN A 612 -10.41 6.24 41.91
N GLY A 613 -10.17 6.81 40.72
CA GLY A 613 -9.39 6.17 39.66
C GLY A 613 -10.07 4.92 39.10
N ALA A 614 -9.29 4.10 38.39
CA ALA A 614 -9.76 2.82 37.84
C ALA A 614 -10.15 1.82 38.96
N PRO A 615 -11.12 0.93 38.72
CA PRO A 615 -11.60 0.01 39.74
C PRO A 615 -10.53 -1.05 40.06
N LYS A 616 -10.36 -1.42 41.32
CA LYS A 616 -9.38 -2.44 41.72
C LYS A 616 -9.87 -3.85 41.35
N LEU A 617 -8.94 -4.75 41.01
CA LEU A 617 -9.27 -6.18 40.84
C LEU A 617 -9.60 -6.77 42.21
N THR A 618 -10.88 -7.12 42.43
CA THR A 618 -11.38 -7.61 43.73
C THR A 618 -11.31 -9.13 43.91
N ARG A 619 -10.98 -9.88 42.85
CA ARG A 619 -10.79 -11.33 42.90
C ARG A 619 -9.35 -11.71 43.22
N PRO A 620 -9.12 -12.87 43.86
CA PRO A 620 -7.78 -13.41 44.02
C PRO A 620 -7.20 -13.76 42.65
N VAL A 621 -6.26 -12.95 42.18
CA VAL A 621 -5.50 -13.13 40.94
C VAL A 621 -4.01 -12.96 41.25
N SER A 622 -3.13 -13.41 40.36
CA SER A 622 -1.70 -13.27 40.60
C SER A 622 -1.28 -11.81 40.75
N ARG A 623 -0.24 -11.58 41.56
CA ARG A 623 0.40 -10.27 41.68
C ARG A 623 0.92 -9.76 40.33
N LYS A 624 1.29 -10.65 39.41
CA LYS A 624 1.71 -10.28 38.05
C LYS A 624 0.57 -9.64 37.27
N LEU A 625 -0.64 -10.20 37.34
CA LEU A 625 -1.83 -9.63 36.69
C LEU A 625 -2.22 -8.28 37.33
N VAL A 626 -2.17 -8.18 38.66
CA VAL A 626 -2.44 -6.90 39.36
C VAL A 626 -1.50 -5.79 38.89
N ASN A 627 -0.20 -6.08 38.79
CA ASN A 627 0.80 -5.12 38.32
C ASN A 627 0.58 -4.74 36.85
N PHE A 628 0.33 -5.74 35.99
CA PHE A 628 0.04 -5.49 34.57
C PHE A 628 -1.18 -4.57 34.40
N TYR A 629 -2.24 -4.85 35.15
CA TYR A 629 -3.46 -4.03 35.13
C TYR A 629 -3.17 -2.59 35.56
N ALA A 630 -2.44 -2.39 36.65
CA ALA A 630 -2.07 -1.07 37.13
C ALA A 630 -1.25 -0.26 36.12
N ASP A 631 -0.33 -0.91 35.39
CA ASP A 631 0.46 -0.29 34.32
C ASP A 631 -0.40 0.13 33.11
N CYS A 632 -1.57 -0.50 32.90
CA CYS A 632 -2.51 -0.14 31.85
C CYS A 632 -3.43 1.03 32.27
N VAL A 633 -3.92 1.04 33.50
CA VAL A 633 -4.99 1.95 33.97
C VAL A 633 -4.49 3.09 34.87
N ALA A 634 -3.24 3.53 34.70
CA ALA A 634 -2.73 4.69 35.41
C ALA A 634 -3.55 5.95 35.05
N GLN A 635 -3.95 6.72 36.07
CA GLN A 635 -4.77 7.93 35.92
C GLN A 635 -4.09 8.95 34.98
N ASN A 636 -2.80 9.20 35.21
CA ASN A 636 -1.99 10.01 34.30
C ASN A 636 -1.56 9.17 33.10
N ARG A 637 -2.04 9.54 31.90
CA ARG A 637 -1.73 8.82 30.66
C ARG A 637 -0.25 8.62 30.38
N ARG A 638 0.61 9.55 30.79
CA ARG A 638 2.08 9.46 30.57
C ARG A 638 2.76 8.39 31.42
N LEU A 639 2.09 7.91 32.46
CA LEU A 639 2.59 6.83 33.32
C LEU A 639 2.12 5.45 32.84
N ARG A 640 1.23 5.38 31.85
CA ARG A 640 0.82 4.11 31.24
C ARG A 640 1.98 3.59 30.40
N LYS A 641 2.32 2.32 30.58
CA LYS A 641 3.33 1.67 29.73
C LYS A 641 2.81 1.54 28.32
N SER A 642 3.69 1.68 27.33
CA SER A 642 3.34 1.42 25.94
C SER A 642 3.02 -0.06 25.71
N ALA A 643 2.27 -0.39 24.66
CA ALA A 643 1.99 -1.79 24.31
C ALA A 643 3.27 -2.61 24.09
N ALA A 644 4.32 -2.00 23.52
CA ALA A 644 5.62 -2.65 23.30
C ALA A 644 6.37 -2.97 24.60
N GLU A 645 6.19 -2.16 25.65
CA GLU A 645 6.73 -2.42 26.99
C GLU A 645 5.88 -3.46 27.73
N LEU A 646 4.55 -3.39 27.59
CA LEU A 646 3.61 -4.33 28.20
C LEU A 646 3.77 -5.76 27.67
N LEU A 647 4.13 -5.94 26.40
CA LEU A 647 4.48 -7.25 25.84
C LEU A 647 5.66 -7.94 26.57
N ARG A 648 6.53 -7.16 27.21
CA ARG A 648 7.68 -7.67 27.99
C ARG A 648 7.37 -7.75 29.48
N HIS A 649 6.13 -7.50 29.88
CA HIS A 649 5.73 -7.55 31.28
C HIS A 649 5.74 -9.00 31.77
N GLU A 650 6.13 -9.23 33.03
CA GLU A 650 6.27 -10.57 33.64
C GLU A 650 4.97 -11.41 33.56
N PHE A 651 3.83 -10.74 33.53
CA PHE A 651 2.53 -11.38 33.32
C PHE A 651 2.42 -12.07 31.95
N LEU A 652 3.07 -11.58 30.89
CA LEU A 652 2.97 -12.12 29.53
C LEU A 652 4.15 -13.00 29.11
N LEU A 653 5.26 -13.03 29.87
CA LEU A 653 6.51 -13.71 29.48
C LEU A 653 6.54 -15.24 29.68
N ASN A 654 5.52 -15.84 30.32
CA ASN A 654 5.50 -17.27 30.69
C ASN A 654 4.59 -18.14 29.77
N THR A 655 4.52 -17.87 28.46
CA THR A 655 3.82 -18.74 27.50
C THR A 655 4.76 -19.64 26.73
#